data_AF-A0A060DR05-F1
#
_entry.id   AF-A0A060DR05-F1
#
_cell.length_a   1.000
_cell.length_b   1.000
_cell.length_c   1.000
_cell.angle_alpha   90.00
_cell.angle_beta   90.00
_cell.angle_gamma   90.00
#
_symmetry.space_group_name_H-M   'P 1'
#
loop_
_entity.id
_entity.type
_entity.pdbx_description
1 polymer ?
#
loop_
_entity_poly.entity_id
_entity_poly.type
_entity_poly.pdbx_seq_one_letter_code
_entity_poly.pdbx_strand_id
1 'polypeptide(L)'
;MSSKETSAKDPADPEFEALIRYIQESRGLDFRGYKRTSLQRRIRRRMEEAGCEDFAAYHGLLEADPQEFIHLLNTVLINVTSFFRDTDSWDVLRKDVVPQILAQRSDRDPIRIWSAGCASGEEPYSLAMLLAEALGKDAFINRVKIYATDLDDAALNTARHAIYSPRDVESVPPPLLERYFERTNNHYVFQRELRKCVIFGRHNLVTDAPISRIDLLVCRNLLIYLESDTQNIVLPRLHYALTSDGVLFLGKAETQLARSKMFEPVNLKSRIFRKVPQEWRRSLGGSLTIAPEHNNHRQSFQSRLMEGIVDSSATAYLSVNGDGILVFANAMARRLLDVGEIDIGRPFQDLSISYRPAELRSRIEEVQKTGRVVRIEHQEFARPPGEPMRLSIEISLLYGRDGKPFATLLGFTDTSRHFQVQQELEAAQESLETTIEELQSSNEELEVANEELRRQGEESGEFRRYSESILRSMDVGIIVLDQNLRVRSWNRWGENMWGLRAEEVQDEEFLDLDIGLPVHRLRLDLERVLHSEAPQTPVMLNAVDRRGRAVTCRVRLSPLLYEAREARGVVLIIEDVTEQTRTEAFAGYLGRIIGESLNEVYFLDPSSFHFLLVNRGAETKLGYKLEHLKQLAVHDLMPEVPAERFRALVAPLLSGDKEEVVFETVMQGSQRGPHPVEVCLQHFGGEQPPILVAIVHDTTERQHLGAEGGEKAEVE
;
A
#
# COMPACT_ATOMS: atom_id res chain seq x y z
N MET A 1 0.01 48.81 41.82
CA MET A 1 0.83 48.45 40.65
C MET A 1 1.32 47.02 40.81
N SER A 2 1.47 46.31 39.68
CA SER A 2 1.72 44.88 39.52
C SER A 2 0.48 43.98 39.62
N SER A 3 -0.36 44.10 38.60
CA SER A 3 -1.42 43.14 38.27
C SER A 3 -0.79 41.87 37.71
N LYS A 4 -1.24 40.71 38.21
CA LYS A 4 -0.90 39.38 37.70
C LYS A 4 -1.36 39.24 36.24
N GLU A 5 -0.43 38.96 35.35
CA GLU A 5 -0.71 38.40 34.04
C GLU A 5 -1.11 36.93 34.20
N THR A 6 -2.41 36.67 34.01
CA THR A 6 -2.94 35.34 33.71
C THR A 6 -2.58 35.03 32.25
N SER A 7 -1.81 33.98 31.99
CA SER A 7 -1.42 33.61 30.62
C SER A 7 -2.66 33.17 29.83
N ALA A 8 -3.08 34.01 28.88
CA ALA A 8 -4.16 33.67 27.95
C ALA A 8 -3.74 32.50 27.05
N LYS A 9 -4.61 31.50 26.90
CA LYS A 9 -4.50 30.47 25.86
C LYS A 9 -4.64 31.16 24.49
N ASP A 10 -3.65 31.01 23.61
CA ASP A 10 -3.74 31.46 22.22
C ASP A 10 -4.97 30.83 21.53
N PRO A 11 -5.70 31.58 20.68
CA PRO A 11 -6.80 31.04 19.90
C PRO A 11 -6.27 30.01 18.89
N ALA A 12 -6.90 28.84 18.86
CA ALA A 12 -6.51 27.74 17.98
C ALA A 12 -6.69 28.12 16.50
N ASP A 13 -5.65 27.90 15.70
CA ASP A 13 -5.63 28.09 14.25
C ASP A 13 -6.60 27.08 13.58
N PRO A 14 -7.69 27.55 12.93
CA PRO A 14 -8.75 26.67 12.45
C PRO A 14 -8.31 25.75 11.31
N GLU A 15 -7.35 26.17 10.48
CA GLU A 15 -6.81 25.34 9.40
C GLU A 15 -5.93 24.22 9.96
N PHE A 16 -5.16 24.54 11.01
CA PHE A 16 -4.40 23.54 11.75
C PHE A 16 -5.30 22.50 12.42
N GLU A 17 -6.41 22.91 13.06
CA GLU A 17 -7.35 21.96 13.65
C GLU A 17 -8.05 21.09 12.61
N ALA A 18 -8.37 21.64 11.42
CA ALA A 18 -8.90 20.86 10.31
C ALA A 18 -7.91 19.79 9.83
N LEU A 19 -6.63 20.16 9.67
CA LEU A 19 -5.57 19.21 9.32
C LEU A 19 -5.41 18.11 10.37
N ILE A 20 -5.45 18.44 11.67
CA ILE A 20 -5.35 17.44 12.74
C ILE A 20 -6.53 16.46 12.71
N ARG A 21 -7.75 16.96 12.50
CA ARG A 21 -8.94 16.12 12.36
C ARG A 21 -8.82 15.19 11.15
N TYR A 22 -8.35 15.69 10.02
CA TYR A 22 -8.12 14.87 8.84
C TYR A 22 -7.09 13.75 9.08
N ILE A 23 -5.97 14.05 9.75
CA ILE A 23 -4.97 13.01 10.07
C ILE A 23 -5.55 11.98 11.06
N GLN A 24 -6.41 12.41 12.00
CA GLN A 24 -7.12 11.54 12.92
C GLN A 24 -8.07 10.57 12.19
N GLU A 25 -8.90 11.10 11.29
CA GLU A 25 -9.90 10.32 10.54
C GLU A 25 -9.23 9.37 9.54
N SER A 26 -8.20 9.82 8.83
CA SER A 26 -7.54 9.05 7.77
C SER A 26 -6.61 7.94 8.28
N ARG A 27 -5.95 8.11 9.44
CA ARG A 27 -4.92 7.17 9.94
C ARG A 27 -5.20 6.61 11.34
N GLY A 28 -6.29 7.02 11.98
CA GLY A 28 -6.62 6.62 13.35
C GLY A 28 -5.58 7.07 14.37
N LEU A 29 -4.89 8.17 14.09
CA LEU A 29 -3.83 8.73 14.94
C LEU A 29 -4.37 9.85 15.81
N ASP A 30 -4.56 9.57 17.10
CA ASP A 30 -5.17 10.54 18.00
C ASP A 30 -4.18 11.55 18.60
N PHE A 31 -4.24 12.79 18.11
CA PHE A 31 -3.47 13.91 18.66
C PHE A 31 -4.20 14.72 19.75
N ARG A 32 -5.41 14.34 20.19
CA ARG A 32 -6.17 15.06 21.23
C ARG A 32 -5.43 15.22 22.55
N GLY A 33 -4.40 14.39 22.77
CA GLY A 33 -3.52 14.48 23.92
C GLY A 33 -2.16 15.13 23.67
N TYR A 34 -1.83 15.60 22.46
CA TYR A 34 -0.52 16.15 22.11
C TYR A 34 -0.43 17.66 22.32
N LYS A 35 0.77 18.15 22.68
CA LYS A 35 1.04 19.60 22.79
C LYS A 35 0.90 20.30 21.46
N ARG A 36 -0.15 21.12 21.33
CA ARG A 36 -0.53 21.82 20.08
C ARG A 36 0.61 22.67 19.51
N THR A 37 1.28 23.46 20.34
CA THR A 37 2.40 24.34 19.91
C THR A 37 3.59 23.56 19.34
N SER A 38 3.88 22.37 19.87
CA SER A 38 4.97 21.53 19.38
C SER A 38 4.60 20.81 18.09
N LEU A 39 3.35 20.35 17.99
CA LEU A 39 2.79 19.70 16.81
C LEU A 39 2.76 20.68 15.63
N GLN A 40 2.18 21.86 15.84
CA GLN A 40 2.07 22.92 14.84
C GLN A 40 3.45 23.36 14.30
N ARG A 41 4.45 23.52 15.17
CA ARG A 41 5.82 23.88 14.75
C ARG A 41 6.47 22.81 13.87
N ARG A 42 6.23 21.52 14.14
CA ARG A 42 6.80 20.41 13.35
C ARG A 42 6.12 20.27 12.01
N ILE A 43 4.80 20.42 11.98
CA ILE A 43 4.02 20.40 10.75
C ILE A 43 4.44 21.57 9.87
N ARG A 44 4.55 22.79 10.41
CA ARG A 44 5.08 23.95 9.66
C ARG A 44 6.46 23.71 9.07
N ARG A 45 7.37 23.07 9.81
CA ARG A 45 8.68 22.70 9.26
C ARG A 45 8.56 21.69 8.10
N ARG A 46 7.68 20.68 8.21
CA ARG A 46 7.47 19.73 7.13
C ARG A 46 6.85 20.40 5.90
N MET A 47 5.91 21.33 6.12
CA MET A 47 5.32 22.16 5.06
C MET A 47 6.38 22.96 4.32
N GLU A 48 7.30 23.61 5.04
CA GLU A 48 8.43 24.32 4.44
C GLU A 48 9.30 23.38 3.57
N GLU A 49 9.58 22.17 4.04
CA GLU A 49 10.35 21.15 3.30
C GLU A 49 9.58 20.59 2.08
N ALA A 50 8.25 20.55 2.15
CA ALA A 50 7.36 20.12 1.06
C ALA A 50 6.99 21.26 0.09
N GLY A 51 7.39 22.50 0.39
CA GLY A 51 7.07 23.68 -0.43
C GLY A 51 5.63 24.18 -0.30
N CYS A 52 4.95 23.88 0.82
CA CYS A 52 3.57 24.33 1.07
C CYS A 52 3.54 25.61 1.93
N GLU A 53 2.77 26.61 1.49
CA GLU A 53 2.73 27.94 2.13
C GLU A 53 1.80 27.99 3.37
N ASP A 54 0.74 27.18 3.40
CA ASP A 54 -0.25 27.14 4.48
C ASP A 54 -0.78 25.72 4.77
N PHE A 55 -1.56 25.57 5.85
CA PHE A 55 -2.08 24.26 6.26
C PHE A 55 -3.10 23.69 5.26
N ALA A 56 -3.82 24.55 4.52
CA ALA A 56 -4.79 24.14 3.52
C ALA A 56 -4.11 23.52 2.28
N ALA A 57 -3.06 24.15 1.77
CA ALA A 57 -2.23 23.65 0.69
C ALA A 57 -1.57 22.31 1.08
N TYR A 58 -1.10 22.22 2.33
CA TYR A 58 -0.51 20.98 2.83
C TYR A 58 -1.55 19.86 3.04
N HIS A 59 -2.76 20.21 3.47
CA HIS A 59 -3.88 19.28 3.53
C HIS A 59 -4.20 18.69 2.14
N GLY A 60 -4.29 19.54 1.11
CA GLY A 60 -4.48 19.09 -0.27
C GLY A 60 -3.33 18.21 -0.80
N LEU A 61 -2.09 18.48 -0.40
CA LEU A 61 -0.95 17.62 -0.73
C LEU A 61 -1.09 16.22 -0.09
N LEU A 62 -1.53 16.15 1.18
CA LEU A 62 -1.75 14.87 1.86
C LEU A 62 -2.88 14.04 1.23
N GLU A 63 -3.91 14.70 0.69
CA GLU A 63 -4.98 14.04 -0.06
C GLU A 63 -4.48 13.49 -1.41
N ALA A 64 -3.60 14.23 -2.10
CA ALA A 64 -3.09 13.87 -3.41
C ALA A 64 -1.93 12.85 -3.39
N ASP A 65 -1.09 12.88 -2.35
CA ASP A 65 0.08 12.02 -2.21
C ASP A 65 0.07 11.24 -0.88
N PRO A 66 -0.35 9.96 -0.90
CA PRO A 66 -0.31 9.09 0.27
C PRO A 66 1.10 8.86 0.86
N GLN A 67 2.18 9.11 0.12
CA GLN A 67 3.55 9.01 0.64
C GLN A 67 3.93 10.20 1.51
N GLU A 68 3.36 11.39 1.26
CA GLU A 68 3.63 12.57 2.08
C GLU A 68 3.17 12.39 3.54
N PHE A 69 2.10 11.60 3.75
CA PHE A 69 1.71 11.16 5.09
C PHE A 69 2.84 10.48 5.85
N ILE A 70 3.65 9.64 5.19
CA ILE A 70 4.77 8.95 5.83
C ILE A 70 5.83 9.97 6.26
N HIS A 71 6.12 10.95 5.41
CA HIS A 71 7.08 12.02 5.72
C HIS A 71 6.59 12.95 6.84
N LEU A 72 5.30 13.30 6.83
CA LEU A 72 4.65 14.04 7.89
C LEU A 72 4.77 13.31 9.22
N LEU A 73 4.36 12.03 9.26
CA LEU A 73 4.39 11.23 10.47
C LEU A 73 5.82 11.08 11.00
N ASN A 74 6.80 10.82 10.14
CA ASN A 74 8.22 10.78 10.53
C ASN A 74 8.73 12.12 11.11
N THR A 75 8.14 13.25 10.73
CA THR A 75 8.52 14.59 11.21
C THR A 75 7.80 14.96 12.51
N VAL A 76 6.54 14.55 12.62
CA VAL A 76 5.61 14.90 13.71
C VAL A 76 5.76 13.95 14.89
N LEU A 77 5.73 12.65 14.63
CA LEU A 77 6.14 11.59 15.54
C LEU A 77 7.66 11.50 15.38
N ILE A 78 8.44 12.10 16.29
CA ILE A 78 9.89 11.92 16.23
C ILE A 78 10.20 10.44 16.46
N ASN A 79 10.33 9.69 15.38
CA ASN A 79 10.80 8.31 15.38
C ASN A 79 12.34 8.26 15.37
N VAL A 80 13.02 9.36 15.71
CA VAL A 80 14.47 9.36 15.91
C VAL A 80 14.77 8.68 17.24
N THR A 81 14.94 7.37 17.14
CA THR A 81 15.49 6.50 18.17
C THR A 81 16.90 6.07 17.75
N SER A 82 17.67 5.58 18.72
CA SER A 82 19.00 5.02 18.46
C SER A 82 19.31 3.98 19.51
N PHE A 83 20.15 3.01 19.15
CA PHE A 83 20.58 1.99 20.09
C PHE A 83 21.26 2.62 21.30
N PHE A 84 20.92 2.15 22.49
CA PHE A 84 21.47 2.65 23.76
C PHE A 84 21.37 4.18 23.95
N ARG A 85 20.31 4.83 23.43
CA ARG A 85 20.04 6.26 23.63
C ARG A 85 20.13 6.66 25.10
N ASP A 86 20.92 7.68 25.43
CA ASP A 86 21.35 8.04 26.79
C ASP A 86 22.12 6.91 27.50
N THR A 87 23.30 6.57 27.00
CA THR A 87 24.10 5.41 27.46
C THR A 87 24.30 5.35 28.98
N ASP A 88 24.50 6.50 29.65
CA ASP A 88 24.60 6.59 31.11
C ASP A 88 23.39 5.96 31.84
N SER A 89 22.18 6.11 31.28
CA SER A 89 20.97 5.54 31.88
C SER A 89 20.91 4.03 31.71
N TRP A 90 21.41 3.51 30.58
CA TRP A 90 21.52 2.06 30.34
C TRP A 90 22.56 1.41 31.24
N ASP A 91 23.62 2.11 31.60
CA ASP A 91 24.62 1.61 32.56
C ASP A 91 24.03 1.45 33.96
N VAL A 92 23.17 2.37 34.40
CA VAL A 92 22.40 2.22 35.65
C VAL A 92 21.45 1.03 35.56
N LEU A 93 20.75 0.87 34.43
CA LEU A 93 19.87 -0.27 34.21
C LEU A 93 20.67 -1.59 34.28
N ARG A 94 21.86 -1.65 33.67
CA ARG A 94 22.76 -2.81 33.66
C ARG A 94 23.28 -3.16 35.06
N LYS A 95 23.75 -2.17 35.81
CA LYS A 95 24.47 -2.40 37.08
C LYS A 95 23.53 -2.53 38.27
N ASP A 96 22.44 -1.77 38.29
CA ASP A 96 21.63 -1.59 39.49
C ASP A 96 20.26 -2.29 39.36
N VAL A 97 19.64 -2.28 38.17
CA VAL A 97 18.25 -2.72 38.00
C VAL A 97 18.15 -4.18 37.56
N VAL A 98 18.83 -4.54 36.47
CA VAL A 98 18.76 -5.91 35.93
C VAL A 98 19.15 -6.95 36.98
N PRO A 99 20.26 -6.80 37.75
CA PRO A 99 20.60 -7.77 38.79
C PRO A 99 19.53 -7.92 39.87
N GLN A 100 18.80 -6.84 40.21
CA GLN A 100 17.71 -6.90 41.19
C GLN A 100 16.51 -7.69 40.65
N ILE A 101 16.12 -7.46 39.39
CA ILE A 101 15.05 -8.22 38.73
C ILE A 101 15.40 -9.71 38.69
N LEU A 102 16.67 -10.03 38.39
CA LEU A 102 17.15 -11.41 38.34
C LEU A 102 17.21 -12.06 39.72
N ALA A 103 17.64 -11.34 40.76
CA ALA A 103 17.75 -11.88 42.13
C ALA A 103 16.39 -12.18 42.78
N GLN A 104 15.33 -11.48 42.37
CA GLN A 104 13.97 -11.66 42.90
C GLN A 104 13.21 -12.81 42.24
N ARG A 105 13.78 -13.45 41.22
CA ARG A 105 13.12 -14.48 40.41
C ARG A 105 13.90 -15.77 40.45
N SER A 106 13.18 -16.89 40.49
CA SER A 106 13.81 -18.19 40.34
C SER A 106 14.29 -18.40 38.89
N ASP A 107 15.21 -19.34 38.68
CA ASP A 107 15.77 -19.63 37.36
C ASP A 107 14.77 -20.11 36.30
N ARG A 108 13.52 -20.37 36.70
CA ARG A 108 12.44 -20.80 35.81
C ARG A 108 11.37 -19.74 35.59
N ASP A 109 11.38 -18.64 36.35
CA ASP A 109 10.34 -17.63 36.24
C ASP A 109 10.52 -16.81 34.96
N PRO A 110 9.44 -16.56 34.19
CA PRO A 110 9.50 -15.75 32.98
C PRO A 110 9.75 -14.28 33.35
N ILE A 111 10.53 -13.57 32.55
CA ILE A 111 10.79 -12.13 32.70
C ILE A 111 10.04 -11.41 31.59
N ARG A 112 9.13 -10.51 31.97
CA ARG A 112 8.26 -9.80 31.04
C ARG A 112 8.64 -8.33 31.01
N ILE A 113 8.95 -7.82 29.83
CA ILE A 113 9.42 -6.45 29.64
C ILE A 113 8.51 -5.77 28.64
N TRP A 114 8.26 -4.48 28.83
CA TRP A 114 7.45 -3.71 27.90
C TRP A 114 8.20 -2.42 27.51
N SER A 115 8.54 -2.27 26.24
CA SER A 115 8.99 -1.01 25.63
C SER A 115 7.78 -0.36 24.95
N ALA A 116 7.31 0.75 25.53
CA ALA A 116 6.18 1.53 25.06
C ALA A 116 6.67 2.77 24.30
N GLY A 117 6.26 2.90 23.03
CA GLY A 117 6.82 3.88 22.10
C GLY A 117 8.13 3.41 21.49
N CYS A 118 8.15 2.18 20.96
CA CYS A 118 9.39 1.52 20.53
C CYS A 118 9.96 1.98 19.17
N ALA A 119 9.21 2.78 18.40
CA ALA A 119 9.57 3.25 17.06
C ALA A 119 10.10 2.10 16.16
N SER A 120 11.28 2.28 15.54
CA SER A 120 11.94 1.33 14.64
C SER A 120 12.68 0.17 15.35
N GLY A 121 12.49 0.00 16.66
CA GLY A 121 12.91 -1.20 17.40
C GLY A 121 14.27 -1.14 18.10
N GLU A 122 15.01 -0.05 18.01
CA GLU A 122 16.34 0.10 18.60
C GLU A 122 16.32 -0.05 20.13
N GLU A 123 15.28 0.45 20.80
CA GLU A 123 15.12 0.32 22.25
C GLU A 123 14.86 -1.13 22.70
N PRO A 124 13.87 -1.87 22.16
CA PRO A 124 13.66 -3.27 22.54
C PRO A 124 14.84 -4.18 22.17
N TYR A 125 15.57 -3.91 21.08
CA TYR A 125 16.79 -4.66 20.77
C TYR A 125 17.97 -4.30 21.69
N SER A 126 18.06 -3.04 22.15
CA SER A 126 19.02 -2.65 23.21
C SER A 126 18.73 -3.40 24.53
N LEU A 127 17.45 -3.55 24.89
CA LEU A 127 17.01 -4.37 26.04
C LEU A 127 17.36 -5.85 25.83
N ALA A 128 17.12 -6.39 24.63
CA ALA A 128 17.45 -7.77 24.30
C ALA A 128 18.94 -8.06 24.46
N MET A 129 19.81 -7.20 23.91
CA MET A 129 21.27 -7.32 24.07
C MET A 129 21.68 -7.20 25.54
N LEU A 130 21.14 -6.22 26.28
CA LEU A 130 21.47 -6.02 27.69
C LEU A 130 21.16 -7.27 28.54
N LEU A 131 20.00 -7.87 28.33
CA LEU A 131 19.56 -9.03 29.11
C LEU A 131 20.21 -10.32 28.65
N ALA A 132 20.50 -10.46 27.35
CA ALA A 132 21.26 -11.59 26.84
C ALA A 132 22.68 -11.61 27.41
N GLU A 133 23.31 -10.44 27.58
CA GLU A 133 24.62 -10.34 28.25
C GLU A 133 24.55 -10.68 29.75
N ALA A 134 23.44 -10.31 30.43
CA ALA A 134 23.28 -10.56 31.86
C ALA A 134 22.90 -12.02 32.20
N LEU A 135 22.06 -12.65 31.36
CA LEU A 135 21.52 -14.00 31.58
C LEU A 135 22.28 -15.10 30.84
N GLY A 136 22.99 -14.73 29.76
CA GLY A 136 23.39 -15.66 28.72
C GLY A 136 22.28 -15.89 27.69
N LYS A 137 22.68 -16.22 26.45
CA LYS A 137 21.79 -16.32 25.28
C LYS A 137 20.68 -17.36 25.46
N ASP A 138 20.99 -18.55 25.97
CA ASP A 138 20.00 -19.63 26.10
C ASP A 138 18.95 -19.33 27.17
N ALA A 139 19.38 -18.79 28.32
CA ALA A 139 18.47 -18.38 29.38
C ALA A 139 17.57 -17.22 28.93
N PHE A 140 18.12 -16.26 28.18
CA PHE A 140 17.34 -15.17 27.58
C PHE A 140 16.24 -15.70 26.66
N ILE A 141 16.56 -16.59 25.71
CA ILE A 141 15.60 -17.12 24.73
C ILE A 141 14.43 -17.84 25.42
N ASN A 142 14.72 -18.58 26.48
CA ASN A 142 13.72 -19.38 27.18
C ASN A 142 12.87 -18.58 28.18
N ARG A 143 13.44 -17.56 28.82
CA ARG A 143 12.80 -16.89 29.97
C ARG A 143 12.25 -15.50 29.64
N VAL A 144 12.83 -14.79 28.67
CA VAL A 144 12.52 -13.38 28.45
C VAL A 144 11.50 -13.19 27.33
N LYS A 145 10.48 -12.35 27.58
CA LYS A 145 9.56 -11.83 26.57
C LYS A 145 9.53 -10.32 26.64
N ILE A 146 9.88 -9.67 25.53
CA ILE A 146 9.86 -8.21 25.39
C ILE A 146 8.65 -7.86 24.52
N TYR A 147 7.65 -7.22 25.10
CA TYR A 147 6.56 -6.59 24.38
C TYR A 147 7.04 -5.22 23.92
N ALA A 148 7.00 -4.95 22.63
CA ALA A 148 7.42 -3.68 22.04
C ALA A 148 6.21 -3.10 21.30
N THR A 149 5.76 -1.91 21.70
CA THR A 149 4.53 -1.36 21.15
C THR A 149 4.68 0.07 20.70
N ASP A 150 4.00 0.42 19.61
CA ASP A 150 3.95 1.78 19.07
C ASP A 150 2.57 2.06 18.45
N LEU A 151 2.30 3.33 18.12
CA LEU A 151 1.16 3.73 17.30
C LEU A 151 1.48 3.70 15.81
N ASP A 152 2.77 3.80 15.44
CA ASP A 152 3.22 3.84 14.04
C ASP A 152 3.49 2.43 13.48
N ASP A 153 2.60 1.97 12.59
CA ASP A 153 2.74 0.67 11.93
C ASP A 153 3.94 0.58 10.98
N ALA A 154 4.38 1.67 10.35
CA ALA A 154 5.54 1.68 9.47
C ALA A 154 6.84 1.50 10.28
N ALA A 155 6.94 2.18 11.42
CA ALA A 155 8.04 2.00 12.35
C ALA A 155 8.06 0.57 12.92
N LEU A 156 6.89 0.03 13.32
CA LEU A 156 6.76 -1.35 13.77
C LEU A 156 7.14 -2.36 12.69
N ASN A 157 6.82 -2.10 11.42
CA ASN A 157 7.23 -2.97 10.32
C ASN A 157 8.75 -2.99 10.15
N THR A 158 9.40 -1.83 10.24
CA THR A 158 10.87 -1.73 10.24
C THR A 158 11.47 -2.51 11.42
N ALA A 159 10.92 -2.33 12.61
CA ALA A 159 11.33 -3.04 13.82
C ALA A 159 11.20 -4.57 13.70
N ARG A 160 10.13 -5.06 13.05
CA ARG A 160 9.91 -6.49 12.77
C ARG A 160 10.96 -7.06 11.82
N HIS A 161 11.38 -6.31 10.80
CA HIS A 161 12.42 -6.77 9.87
C HIS A 161 13.80 -6.80 10.54
N ALA A 162 14.06 -5.87 11.46
CA ALA A 162 15.31 -5.79 12.22
C ALA A 162 16.56 -5.66 11.33
N ILE A 163 16.41 -4.90 10.22
CA ILE A 163 17.46 -4.60 9.26
C ILE A 163 17.80 -3.12 9.41
N TYR A 164 19.07 -2.82 9.68
CA TYR A 164 19.55 -1.49 10.01
C TYR A 164 20.69 -1.06 9.10
N SER A 165 20.77 0.23 8.79
CA SER A 165 21.90 0.80 8.05
C SER A 165 23.13 0.95 8.95
N PRO A 166 24.34 1.16 8.39
CA PRO A 166 25.54 1.44 9.17
C PRO A 166 25.42 2.67 10.09
N ARG A 167 24.59 3.65 9.70
CA ARG A 167 24.34 4.86 10.50
C ARG A 167 23.47 4.56 11.72
N ASP A 168 22.48 3.68 11.58
CA ASP A 168 21.54 3.36 12.66
C ASP A 168 22.23 2.60 13.80
N VAL A 169 23.22 1.77 13.48
CA VAL A 169 24.00 0.99 14.46
C VAL A 169 25.26 1.68 14.98
N GLU A 170 25.52 2.94 14.58
CA GLU A 170 26.74 3.68 14.96
C GLU A 170 26.91 3.79 16.48
N SER A 171 25.80 3.88 17.22
CA SER A 171 25.81 3.97 18.69
C SER A 171 25.92 2.62 19.40
N VAL A 172 25.89 1.49 18.67
CA VAL A 172 26.05 0.15 19.26
C VAL A 172 27.53 -0.08 19.58
N PRO A 173 27.88 -0.45 20.84
CA PRO A 173 29.25 -0.82 21.18
C PRO A 173 29.79 -1.93 20.25
N PRO A 174 31.01 -1.80 19.69
CA PRO A 174 31.53 -2.77 18.71
C PRO A 174 31.47 -4.24 19.15
N PRO A 175 31.78 -4.61 20.42
CA PRO A 175 31.67 -5.99 20.87
C PRO A 175 30.24 -6.54 20.86
N LEU A 176 29.22 -5.69 20.98
CA LEU A 176 27.82 -6.09 20.89
C LEU A 176 27.37 -6.17 19.43
N LEU A 177 27.85 -5.25 18.59
CA LEU A 177 27.55 -5.25 17.16
C LEU A 177 28.01 -6.55 16.51
N GLU A 178 29.26 -6.96 16.77
CA GLU A 178 29.83 -8.22 16.25
C GLU A 178 29.10 -9.47 16.77
N ARG A 179 28.58 -9.43 18.01
CA ARG A 179 27.93 -10.58 18.66
C ARG A 179 26.46 -10.74 18.33
N TYR A 180 25.74 -9.66 18.02
CA TYR A 180 24.28 -9.67 17.91
C TYR A 180 23.75 -9.28 16.54
N PHE A 181 24.60 -8.82 15.63
CA PHE A 181 24.21 -8.50 14.26
C PHE A 181 25.03 -9.31 13.24
N GLU A 182 24.36 -9.65 12.13
CA GLU A 182 24.98 -10.22 10.94
C GLU A 182 25.07 -9.14 9.87
N ARG A 183 26.25 -8.99 9.25
CA ARG A 183 26.44 -8.00 8.19
C ARG A 183 26.16 -8.63 6.82
N THR A 184 25.14 -8.12 6.12
CA THR A 184 24.70 -8.62 4.81
C THR A 184 24.43 -7.46 3.86
N ASN A 185 25.01 -7.46 2.66
CA ASN A 185 24.78 -6.46 1.60
C ASN A 185 24.77 -5.00 2.10
N ASN A 186 25.75 -4.64 2.94
CA ASN A 186 25.90 -3.32 3.56
C ASN A 186 24.82 -2.92 4.60
N HIS A 187 24.03 -3.88 5.08
CA HIS A 187 23.11 -3.73 6.20
C HIS A 187 23.51 -4.62 7.38
N TYR A 188 23.01 -4.29 8.57
CA TYR A 188 23.14 -5.08 9.79
C TYR A 188 21.79 -5.70 10.16
N VAL A 189 21.75 -7.02 10.26
CA VAL A 189 20.53 -7.78 10.58
C VAL A 189 20.64 -8.31 11.99
N PHE A 190 19.67 -7.99 12.86
CA PHE A 190 19.67 -8.48 14.24
C PHE A 190 19.43 -10.00 14.29
N GLN A 191 20.12 -10.72 15.17
CA GLN A 191 20.04 -12.17 15.25
C GLN A 191 18.61 -12.70 15.42
N ARG A 192 18.23 -13.61 14.53
CA ARG A 192 16.87 -14.18 14.42
C ARG A 192 16.36 -14.81 15.72
N GLU A 193 17.21 -15.54 16.45
CA GLU A 193 16.78 -16.23 17.67
C GLU A 193 16.43 -15.27 18.81
N LEU A 194 17.20 -14.18 18.99
CA LEU A 194 16.86 -13.15 19.98
C LEU A 194 15.66 -12.32 19.53
N ARG A 195 15.54 -12.06 18.21
CA ARG A 195 14.41 -11.34 17.63
C ARG A 195 13.06 -11.98 17.96
N LYS A 196 12.99 -13.33 18.01
CA LYS A 196 11.75 -14.07 18.37
C LYS A 196 11.27 -13.80 19.81
N CYS A 197 12.12 -13.27 20.68
CA CYS A 197 11.72 -12.88 22.04
C CYS A 197 11.07 -11.50 22.09
N VAL A 198 11.14 -10.72 21.02
CA VAL A 198 10.53 -9.39 20.90
C VAL A 198 9.22 -9.49 20.13
N ILE A 199 8.14 -9.08 20.77
CA ILE A 199 6.76 -9.17 20.28
C ILE A 199 6.29 -7.75 19.97
N PHE A 200 6.16 -7.45 18.68
CA PHE A 200 5.75 -6.13 18.18
C PHE A 200 4.26 -6.03 17.96
N GLY A 201 3.60 -5.07 18.58
CA GLY A 201 2.15 -4.83 18.41
C GLY A 201 1.79 -3.35 18.42
N ARG A 202 0.76 -2.98 17.67
CA ARG A 202 0.18 -1.64 17.76
C ARG A 202 -0.54 -1.49 19.10
N HIS A 203 -0.31 -0.41 19.81
CA HIS A 203 -0.94 -0.16 21.11
C HIS A 203 -1.02 1.33 21.44
N ASN A 204 -2.21 1.81 21.77
CA ASN A 204 -2.45 3.16 22.26
C ASN A 204 -2.49 3.19 23.80
N LEU A 205 -1.49 3.82 24.43
CA LEU A 205 -1.39 3.92 25.89
C LEU A 205 -2.57 4.61 26.58
N VAL A 206 -3.34 5.42 25.85
CA VAL A 206 -4.47 6.19 26.41
C VAL A 206 -5.73 5.32 26.44
N THR A 207 -6.03 4.63 25.35
CA THR A 207 -7.30 3.93 25.15
C THR A 207 -7.21 2.44 25.46
N ASP A 208 -6.12 1.78 25.05
CA ASP A 208 -6.04 0.33 25.02
C ASP A 208 -5.73 -0.25 26.41
N ALA A 209 -6.20 -1.48 26.66
CA ALA A 209 -5.95 -2.15 27.93
C ALA A 209 -4.44 -2.43 28.11
N PRO A 210 -3.80 -1.98 29.21
CA PRO A 210 -2.36 -2.12 29.38
C PRO A 210 -1.94 -3.58 29.54
N ILE A 211 -0.76 -3.92 29.01
CA ILE A 211 -0.16 -5.25 29.20
C ILE A 211 0.16 -5.42 30.68
N SER A 212 -0.31 -6.51 31.31
CA SER A 212 -0.12 -6.74 32.74
C SER A 212 1.06 -7.65 33.07
N ARG A 213 1.47 -7.60 34.35
CA ARG A 213 2.55 -8.39 34.95
C ARG A 213 3.90 -8.14 34.27
N ILE A 214 4.26 -6.87 34.11
CA ILE A 214 5.54 -6.42 33.57
C ILE A 214 6.56 -6.18 34.68
N ASP A 215 7.78 -6.68 34.51
CA ASP A 215 8.89 -6.53 35.43
C ASP A 215 9.68 -5.26 35.20
N LEU A 216 9.91 -4.95 33.93
CA LEU A 216 10.55 -3.73 33.50
C LEU A 216 9.71 -3.08 32.40
N LEU A 217 9.19 -1.89 32.69
CA LEU A 217 8.48 -1.07 31.72
C LEU A 217 9.40 0.09 31.33
N VAL A 218 9.69 0.21 30.04
CA VAL A 218 10.44 1.30 29.45
C VAL A 218 9.47 2.15 28.63
N CYS A 219 9.33 3.42 28.98
CA CYS A 219 8.45 4.37 28.28
C CYS A 219 9.22 5.68 28.17
N ARG A 220 10.09 5.79 27.17
CA ARG A 220 11.08 6.86 27.09
C ARG A 220 10.77 7.81 25.94
N ASN A 221 10.91 9.10 26.23
CA ASN A 221 10.76 10.17 25.24
C ASN A 221 9.39 10.20 24.57
N LEU A 222 8.37 9.61 25.20
CA LEU A 222 7.00 9.56 24.70
C LEU A 222 6.09 10.52 25.47
N LEU A 223 6.21 10.54 26.80
CA LEU A 223 5.33 11.34 27.66
C LEU A 223 5.51 12.85 27.44
N ILE A 224 6.69 13.27 26.97
CA ILE A 224 6.99 14.69 26.68
C ILE A 224 6.07 15.33 25.64
N TYR A 225 5.49 14.51 24.76
CA TYR A 225 4.55 14.98 23.74
C TYR A 225 3.13 15.14 24.24
N LEU A 226 2.80 14.46 25.35
CA LEU A 226 1.47 14.45 25.91
C LEU A 226 1.23 15.69 26.79
N GLU A 227 0.00 16.20 26.76
CA GLU A 227 -0.52 17.19 27.69
C GLU A 227 -0.64 16.60 29.10
N SER A 228 -0.66 17.47 30.11
CA SER A 228 -0.66 17.06 31.53
C SER A 228 -1.84 16.15 31.88
N ASP A 229 -3.03 16.42 31.33
CA ASP A 229 -4.22 15.62 31.59
C ASP A 229 -4.11 14.21 31.00
N THR A 230 -3.55 14.08 29.79
CA THR A 230 -3.29 12.80 29.16
C THR A 230 -2.22 12.00 29.90
N GLN A 231 -1.16 12.67 30.38
CA GLN A 231 -0.15 12.03 31.23
C GLN A 231 -0.79 11.47 32.52
N ASN A 232 -1.74 12.20 33.14
CA ASN A 232 -2.48 11.74 34.32
C ASN A 232 -3.36 10.51 34.06
N ILE A 233 -3.80 10.29 32.82
CA ILE A 233 -4.53 9.08 32.40
C ILE A 233 -3.57 7.90 32.19
N VAL A 234 -2.43 8.15 31.53
CA VAL A 234 -1.46 7.10 31.17
C VAL A 234 -0.71 6.56 32.41
N LEU A 235 -0.34 7.41 33.37
CA LEU A 235 0.47 7.01 34.52
C LEU A 235 -0.16 5.91 35.40
N PRO A 236 -1.45 5.96 35.79
CA PRO A 236 -2.11 4.86 36.49
C PRO A 236 -2.13 3.56 35.68
N ARG A 237 -2.24 3.63 34.35
CA ARG A 237 -2.24 2.44 33.47
C ARG A 237 -0.85 1.78 33.44
N LEU A 238 0.22 2.57 33.34
CA LEU A 238 1.61 2.08 33.47
C LEU A 238 1.87 1.49 34.86
N HIS A 239 1.33 2.10 35.92
CA HIS A 239 1.42 1.55 37.27
C HIS A 239 0.71 0.20 37.39
N TYR A 240 -0.48 0.07 36.81
CA TYR A 240 -1.24 -1.18 36.78
C TYR A 240 -0.50 -2.30 36.01
N ALA A 241 0.16 -1.96 34.90
CA ALA A 241 0.93 -2.90 34.08
C ALA A 241 2.06 -3.63 34.87
N LEU A 242 2.69 -2.92 35.80
CA LEU A 242 3.85 -3.42 36.55
C LEU A 242 3.47 -4.44 37.62
N THR A 243 4.35 -5.41 37.86
CA THR A 243 4.33 -6.28 39.05
C THR A 243 4.55 -5.46 40.33
N SER A 244 4.29 -6.03 41.51
CA SER A 244 4.44 -5.34 42.82
C SER A 244 5.80 -4.67 42.98
N ASP A 245 6.84 -5.32 42.48
CA ASP A 245 8.24 -4.91 42.56
C ASP A 245 8.79 -4.40 41.22
N GLY A 246 7.90 -4.19 40.25
CA GLY A 246 8.25 -3.80 38.89
C GLY A 246 8.89 -2.42 38.82
N VAL A 247 9.74 -2.24 37.81
CA VAL A 247 10.52 -1.03 37.58
C VAL A 247 10.04 -0.30 36.32
N LEU A 248 9.89 1.02 36.44
CA LEU A 248 9.57 1.94 35.36
C LEU A 248 10.82 2.74 34.99
N PHE A 249 11.17 2.75 33.70
CA PHE A 249 12.29 3.50 33.14
C PHE A 249 11.80 4.53 32.12
N LEU A 250 12.12 5.80 32.37
CA LEU A 250 11.63 6.95 31.62
C LEU A 250 12.76 7.76 30.98
N GLY A 251 12.40 8.64 30.05
CA GLY A 251 13.31 9.58 29.41
C GLY A 251 13.70 10.73 30.33
N LYS A 252 14.92 11.28 30.16
CA LYS A 252 15.46 12.35 31.02
C LYS A 252 14.54 13.59 31.14
N ALA A 253 13.83 13.91 30.06
CA ALA A 253 12.94 15.06 29.94
C ALA A 253 11.55 14.84 30.57
N GLU A 254 11.25 13.66 31.07
CA GLU A 254 9.94 13.30 31.64
C GLU A 254 9.93 13.56 33.15
N THR A 255 9.42 14.73 33.53
CA THR A 255 9.58 15.29 34.89
C THR A 255 8.35 15.16 35.79
N GLN A 256 7.18 14.82 35.24
CA GLN A 256 5.91 14.83 35.98
C GLN A 256 5.81 13.74 37.07
N LEU A 257 6.49 12.59 36.92
CA LEU A 257 6.40 11.51 37.92
C LEU A 257 7.00 11.86 39.28
N ALA A 258 7.88 12.85 39.36
CA ALA A 258 8.49 13.25 40.64
C ALA A 258 7.44 13.74 41.67
N ARG A 259 6.20 14.03 41.24
CA ARG A 259 5.08 14.43 42.11
C ARG A 259 4.10 13.32 42.45
N SER A 260 4.20 12.16 41.78
CA SER A 260 3.27 11.05 41.97
C SER A 260 3.69 10.19 43.16
N LYS A 261 2.73 9.82 44.03
CA LYS A 261 2.96 8.86 45.12
C LYS A 261 2.95 7.39 44.67
N MET A 262 2.75 7.15 43.37
CA MET A 262 2.64 5.80 42.79
C MET A 262 4.00 5.13 42.55
N PHE A 263 5.09 5.90 42.53
CA PHE A 263 6.42 5.44 42.17
C PHE A 263 7.48 6.04 43.11
N GLU A 264 8.44 5.22 43.51
CA GLU A 264 9.61 5.65 44.28
C GLU A 264 10.85 5.71 43.38
N PRO A 265 11.72 6.73 43.49
CA PRO A 265 12.90 6.82 42.64
C PRO A 265 13.97 5.78 43.03
N VAL A 266 14.37 4.93 42.10
CA VAL A 266 15.56 4.08 42.22
C VAL A 266 16.80 4.87 41.82
N ASN A 267 16.72 5.60 40.70
CA ASN A 267 17.74 6.56 40.29
C ASN A 267 17.08 7.77 39.63
N LEU A 268 17.07 8.90 40.34
CA LEU A 268 16.39 10.11 39.87
C LEU A 268 17.09 10.76 38.67
N LYS A 269 18.43 10.64 38.57
CA LYS A 269 19.22 11.19 37.45
C LYS A 269 18.90 10.48 36.14
N SER A 270 18.77 9.15 36.20
CA SER A 270 18.43 8.30 35.05
C SER A 270 16.93 8.06 34.88
N ARG A 271 16.08 8.67 35.72
CA ARG A 271 14.60 8.55 35.69
C ARG A 271 14.11 7.10 35.74
N ILE A 272 14.69 6.33 36.68
CA ILE A 272 14.28 4.96 36.97
C ILE A 272 13.55 4.93 38.30
N PHE A 273 12.38 4.29 38.34
CA PHE A 273 11.48 4.27 39.47
C PHE A 273 10.96 2.87 39.76
N ARG A 274 10.67 2.54 41.01
CA ARG A 274 10.01 1.29 41.40
C ARG A 274 8.54 1.57 41.72
N LYS A 275 7.68 0.59 41.42
CA LYS A 275 6.26 0.63 41.79
C LYS A 275 6.10 0.71 43.31
N VAL A 276 5.28 1.64 43.79
CA VAL A 276 4.78 1.62 45.17
C VAL A 276 3.46 0.84 45.18
N PRO A 277 3.34 -0.27 45.92
CA PRO A 277 2.08 -0.99 46.05
C PRO A 277 1.01 -0.07 46.64
N GLN A 278 -0.11 0.10 45.94
CA GLN A 278 -1.29 0.72 46.54
C GLN A 278 -2.02 -0.34 47.35
N GLU A 279 -1.85 -0.32 48.67
CA GLU A 279 -2.78 -1.00 49.56
C GLU A 279 -4.16 -0.38 49.36
N TRP A 280 -5.06 -1.14 48.75
CA TRP A 280 -6.47 -0.80 48.79
C TRP A 280 -6.88 -0.72 50.27
N ARG A 281 -7.08 0.49 50.80
CA ARG A 281 -7.65 0.69 52.14
C ARG A 281 -9.06 0.13 52.14
N ARG A 282 -9.18 -1.18 52.40
CA ARG A 282 -10.34 -1.71 53.09
C ARG A 282 -10.33 -1.07 54.47
N SER A 283 -11.34 -0.26 54.75
CA SER A 283 -11.68 0.16 56.10
C SER A 283 -11.90 -1.09 56.96
N LEU A 284 -10.85 -1.52 57.69
CA LEU A 284 -10.95 -2.38 58.86
C LEU A 284 -11.97 -1.71 59.82
N GLY A 285 -13.06 -2.34 60.22
CA GLY A 285 -13.11 -3.72 60.70
C GLY A 285 -12.42 -3.81 62.07
N GLY A 286 -12.71 -2.86 62.97
CA GLY A 286 -12.21 -2.86 64.33
C GLY A 286 -12.88 -3.94 65.17
N SER A 287 -12.27 -5.12 65.23
CA SER A 287 -12.52 -6.10 66.28
C SER A 287 -11.69 -5.72 67.51
N LEU A 288 -12.36 -5.32 68.58
CA LEU A 288 -11.81 -5.23 69.93
C LEU A 288 -12.61 -6.18 70.82
N THR A 289 -11.98 -7.29 71.19
CA THR A 289 -12.42 -8.16 72.28
C THR A 289 -12.14 -7.47 73.62
N ILE A 290 -13.19 -7.12 74.36
CA ILE A 290 -13.15 -6.93 75.82
C ILE A 290 -14.40 -7.59 76.43
N ALA A 291 -14.15 -8.46 77.41
CA ALA A 291 -15.10 -9.26 78.20
C ALA A 291 -15.97 -8.39 79.15
N PRO A 292 -17.01 -8.94 79.80
CA PRO A 292 -18.26 -8.25 80.07
C PRO A 292 -18.36 -7.67 81.49
N GLU A 293 -19.00 -6.50 81.62
CA GLU A 293 -19.82 -6.12 82.78
C GLU A 293 -20.66 -4.86 82.45
N HIS A 294 -21.89 -4.78 82.98
CA HIS A 294 -22.89 -3.68 82.89
C HIS A 294 -23.92 -3.70 81.73
N ASN A 295 -25.01 -4.45 81.92
CA ASN A 295 -26.08 -4.69 80.93
C ASN A 295 -27.10 -3.53 80.77
N ASN A 296 -27.24 -2.60 81.74
CA ASN A 296 -28.27 -1.53 81.67
C ASN A 296 -27.81 -0.21 81.04
N HIS A 297 -26.52 0.16 81.13
CA HIS A 297 -26.02 1.37 80.43
C HIS A 297 -25.73 1.10 78.95
N ARG A 298 -25.37 -0.15 78.61
CA ARG A 298 -25.15 -0.58 77.24
C ARG A 298 -26.43 -0.54 76.40
N GLN A 299 -27.58 -0.94 76.97
CA GLN A 299 -28.87 -0.85 76.27
C GLN A 299 -29.26 0.61 75.98
N SER A 300 -29.13 1.55 76.93
CA SER A 300 -29.50 2.96 76.67
C SER A 300 -28.54 3.67 75.71
N PHE A 301 -27.26 3.29 75.69
CA PHE A 301 -26.30 3.80 74.72
C PHE A 301 -26.51 3.16 73.34
N GLN A 302 -26.76 1.85 73.27
CA GLN A 302 -27.05 1.15 72.01
C GLN A 302 -28.35 1.62 71.37
N SER A 303 -29.41 1.87 72.14
CA SER A 303 -30.65 2.44 71.61
C SER A 303 -30.43 3.84 71.04
N ARG A 304 -29.71 4.73 71.75
CA ARG A 304 -29.37 6.07 71.25
C ARG A 304 -28.42 6.05 70.06
N LEU A 305 -27.47 5.12 70.04
CA LEU A 305 -26.58 4.90 68.90
C LEU A 305 -27.35 4.40 67.68
N MET A 306 -28.31 3.49 67.87
CA MET A 306 -29.12 2.97 66.78
C MET A 306 -30.09 4.01 66.23
N GLU A 307 -30.70 4.79 67.11
CA GLU A 307 -31.49 5.96 66.73
C GLU A 307 -30.64 6.96 65.93
N GLY A 308 -29.44 7.31 66.42
CA GLY A 308 -28.51 8.19 65.70
C GLY A 308 -28.06 7.65 64.34
N ILE A 309 -27.77 6.34 64.23
CA ILE A 309 -27.41 5.68 62.97
C ILE A 309 -28.57 5.76 61.98
N VAL A 310 -29.77 5.38 62.41
CA VAL A 310 -30.96 5.33 61.54
C VAL A 310 -31.43 6.74 61.15
N ASP A 311 -31.32 7.73 62.04
CA ASP A 311 -31.64 9.14 61.73
C ASP A 311 -30.59 9.83 60.85
N SER A 312 -29.35 9.33 60.85
CA SER A 312 -28.30 9.78 59.91
C SER A 312 -28.40 9.14 58.51
N SER A 313 -29.29 8.15 58.33
CA SER A 313 -29.46 7.45 57.06
C SER A 313 -30.07 8.37 55.99
N ALA A 314 -29.61 8.21 54.75
CA ALA A 314 -30.23 8.83 53.57
C ALA A 314 -31.54 8.14 53.15
N THR A 315 -31.83 6.96 53.69
CA THR A 315 -33.07 6.20 53.44
C THR A 315 -34.12 6.56 54.47
N ALA A 316 -35.34 6.83 54.01
CA ALA A 316 -36.50 6.97 54.88
C ALA A 316 -36.99 5.59 55.33
N TYR A 317 -37.04 5.35 56.64
CA TYR A 317 -37.49 4.10 57.23
C TYR A 317 -38.78 4.28 58.01
N LEU A 318 -39.76 3.43 57.73
CA LEU A 318 -40.99 3.25 58.52
C LEU A 318 -41.08 1.80 59.00
N SER A 319 -41.59 1.58 60.21
CA SER A 319 -41.89 0.23 60.67
C SER A 319 -43.32 0.09 61.15
N VAL A 320 -43.96 -1.00 60.74
CA VAL A 320 -45.34 -1.37 61.11
C VAL A 320 -45.30 -2.69 61.88
N ASN A 321 -45.98 -2.78 63.03
CA ASN A 321 -46.02 -4.02 63.82
C ASN A 321 -47.03 -5.04 63.25
N GLY A 322 -47.13 -6.22 63.89
CA GLY A 322 -48.04 -7.29 63.47
C GLY A 322 -49.54 -6.92 63.48
N ASP A 323 -49.94 -5.88 64.23
CA ASP A 323 -51.32 -5.37 64.31
C ASP A 323 -51.59 -4.27 63.26
N GLY A 324 -50.64 -3.96 62.38
CA GLY A 324 -50.79 -2.93 61.36
C GLY A 324 -50.62 -1.50 61.88
N ILE A 325 -50.03 -1.32 63.05
CA ILE A 325 -49.80 -0.01 63.69
C ILE A 325 -48.39 0.48 63.36
N LEU A 326 -48.27 1.77 63.00
CA LEU A 326 -46.97 2.40 62.78
C LEU A 326 -46.23 2.53 64.12
N VAL A 327 -45.06 1.90 64.26
CA VAL A 327 -44.27 1.89 65.50
C VAL A 327 -42.96 2.66 65.43
N PHE A 328 -42.49 3.00 64.22
CA PHE A 328 -41.24 3.73 64.04
C PHE A 328 -41.23 4.54 62.74
N ALA A 329 -40.66 5.74 62.79
CA ALA A 329 -40.34 6.57 61.64
C ALA A 329 -39.05 7.35 61.91
N ASN A 330 -38.02 7.17 61.07
CA ASN A 330 -36.76 7.91 61.23
C ASN A 330 -36.87 9.38 60.79
N ALA A 331 -35.87 10.19 61.11
CA ALA A 331 -35.82 11.60 60.75
C ALA A 331 -36.01 11.85 59.24
N MET A 332 -35.47 10.99 58.38
CA MET A 332 -35.65 11.09 56.93
C MET A 332 -37.09 10.79 56.51
N ALA A 333 -37.71 9.73 57.03
CA ALA A 333 -39.12 9.40 56.77
C ALA A 333 -40.06 10.51 57.21
N ARG A 334 -39.81 11.13 58.37
CA ARG A 334 -40.62 12.25 58.86
C ARG A 334 -40.51 13.50 57.97
N ARG A 335 -39.33 13.73 57.38
CA ARG A 335 -39.12 14.84 56.44
C ARG A 335 -39.73 14.56 55.06
N LEU A 336 -39.58 13.33 54.57
CA LEU A 336 -39.87 12.94 53.19
C LEU A 336 -41.31 12.45 52.98
N LEU A 337 -41.90 11.72 53.94
CA LEU A 337 -43.15 10.97 53.76
C LEU A 337 -44.38 11.59 54.47
N ASP A 338 -44.27 12.80 55.00
CA ASP A 338 -45.35 13.51 55.72
C ASP A 338 -45.93 12.75 56.92
N VAL A 339 -45.12 11.88 57.54
CA VAL A 339 -45.46 11.12 58.75
C VAL A 339 -44.87 11.83 59.96
N GLY A 340 -45.70 12.37 60.85
CA GLY A 340 -45.25 13.08 62.05
C GLY A 340 -45.04 12.17 63.27
N GLU A 341 -44.47 12.70 64.36
CA GLU A 341 -44.38 11.96 65.63
C GLU A 341 -45.76 11.61 66.21
N ILE A 342 -46.79 12.41 65.88
CA ILE A 342 -48.19 12.21 66.30
C ILE A 342 -48.83 10.99 65.60
N ASP A 343 -48.26 10.54 64.48
CA ASP A 343 -48.75 9.40 63.72
C ASP A 343 -48.18 8.06 64.20
N ILE A 344 -47.15 8.08 65.04
CA ILE A 344 -46.64 6.88 65.71
C ILE A 344 -47.71 6.38 66.69
N GLY A 345 -48.08 5.10 66.57
CA GLY A 345 -49.17 4.49 67.32
C GLY A 345 -50.53 4.51 66.61
N ARG A 346 -50.63 5.11 65.42
CA ARG A 346 -51.85 5.05 64.58
C ARG A 346 -51.84 3.84 63.65
N PRO A 347 -53.02 3.33 63.24
CA PRO A 347 -53.10 2.32 62.17
C PRO A 347 -52.46 2.86 60.88
N PHE A 348 -51.57 2.08 60.27
CA PHE A 348 -50.84 2.49 59.06
C PHE A 348 -51.78 2.81 57.88
N GLN A 349 -52.93 2.13 57.81
CA GLN A 349 -53.98 2.34 56.81
C GLN A 349 -54.61 3.74 56.84
N ASP A 350 -54.53 4.45 57.98
CA ASP A 350 -55.13 5.78 58.13
C ASP A 350 -54.17 6.88 57.61
N LEU A 351 -52.94 6.52 57.25
CA LEU A 351 -51.92 7.44 56.75
C LEU A 351 -51.97 7.53 55.22
N SER A 352 -51.78 8.74 54.69
CA SER A 352 -51.75 9.02 53.24
C SER A 352 -50.69 8.19 52.50
N ILE A 353 -49.57 7.88 53.17
CA ILE A 353 -48.46 7.10 52.61
C ILE A 353 -48.83 5.64 52.33
N SER A 354 -49.91 5.12 52.91
CA SER A 354 -50.34 3.73 52.67
C SER A 354 -50.92 3.51 51.25
N TYR A 355 -51.36 4.59 50.60
CA TYR A 355 -51.97 4.59 49.25
C TYR A 355 -51.08 5.21 48.18
N ARG A 356 -50.11 6.05 48.56
CA ARG A 356 -49.14 6.71 47.68
C ARG A 356 -47.77 6.64 48.34
N PRO A 357 -46.69 6.29 47.65
CA PRO A 357 -46.52 6.28 46.20
C PRO A 357 -46.96 4.99 45.49
N ALA A 358 -47.25 3.91 46.21
CA ALA A 358 -47.79 2.64 45.68
C ALA A 358 -48.83 2.07 46.65
N GLU A 359 -49.54 0.99 46.29
CA GLU A 359 -50.42 0.25 47.19
C GLU A 359 -49.61 -0.55 48.23
N LEU A 360 -48.98 0.13 49.19
CA LEU A 360 -48.04 -0.49 50.12
C LEU A 360 -48.69 -1.54 51.02
N ARG A 361 -50.00 -1.43 51.28
CA ARG A 361 -50.74 -2.39 52.09
C ARG A 361 -50.71 -3.80 51.50
N SER A 362 -51.05 -3.96 50.22
CA SER A 362 -51.06 -5.28 49.58
C SER A 362 -49.67 -5.91 49.59
N ARG A 363 -48.64 -5.07 49.47
CA ARG A 363 -47.22 -5.47 49.51
C ARG A 363 -46.74 -5.83 50.91
N ILE A 364 -47.19 -5.12 51.95
CA ILE A 364 -46.94 -5.51 53.35
C ILE A 364 -47.58 -6.87 53.65
N GLU A 365 -48.84 -7.07 53.24
CA GLU A 365 -49.54 -8.35 53.42
C GLU A 365 -48.85 -9.49 52.65
N GLU A 366 -48.35 -9.22 51.45
CA GLU A 366 -47.55 -10.14 50.63
C GLU A 366 -46.27 -10.56 51.36
N VAL A 367 -45.50 -9.60 51.88
CA VAL A 367 -44.26 -9.85 52.62
C VAL A 367 -44.52 -10.61 53.92
N GLN A 368 -45.59 -10.28 54.65
CA GLN A 368 -45.98 -10.97 55.88
C GLN A 368 -46.40 -12.43 55.65
N LYS A 369 -47.07 -12.72 54.52
CA LYS A 369 -47.47 -14.09 54.15
C LYS A 369 -46.33 -14.93 53.59
N THR A 370 -45.49 -14.33 52.75
CA THR A 370 -44.45 -15.05 51.98
C THR A 370 -43.10 -15.06 52.68
N GLY A 371 -42.84 -14.11 53.57
CA GLY A 371 -41.55 -13.90 54.23
C GLY A 371 -40.44 -13.39 53.30
N ARG A 372 -40.73 -13.10 52.03
CA ARG A 372 -39.76 -12.62 51.04
C ARG A 372 -39.75 -11.09 51.00
N VAL A 373 -38.57 -10.52 50.78
CA VAL A 373 -38.42 -9.08 50.57
C VAL A 373 -39.08 -8.69 49.25
N VAL A 374 -39.92 -7.65 49.28
CA VAL A 374 -40.55 -7.06 48.10
C VAL A 374 -39.88 -5.73 47.81
N ARG A 375 -39.44 -5.54 46.57
CA ARG A 375 -38.80 -4.31 46.10
C ARG A 375 -39.61 -3.72 44.96
N ILE A 376 -39.94 -2.44 45.07
CA ILE A 376 -40.69 -1.67 44.09
C ILE A 376 -39.74 -0.56 43.63
N GLU A 377 -39.39 -0.53 42.35
CA GLU A 377 -38.44 0.44 41.82
C GLU A 377 -39.14 1.52 41.01
N HIS A 378 -38.49 2.68 40.90
CA HIS A 378 -38.90 3.80 40.04
C HIS A 378 -40.32 4.30 40.31
N GLN A 379 -40.81 4.21 41.54
CA GLN A 379 -42.15 4.67 41.86
C GLN A 379 -42.17 6.19 41.94
N GLU A 380 -43.06 6.84 41.18
CA GLU A 380 -43.24 8.29 41.27
C GLU A 380 -43.88 8.70 42.58
N PHE A 381 -43.28 9.69 43.23
CA PHE A 381 -43.80 10.35 44.41
C PHE A 381 -43.68 11.85 44.24
N ALA A 382 -44.81 12.55 44.26
CA ALA A 382 -44.85 14.01 44.12
C ALA A 382 -45.31 14.64 45.44
N ARG A 383 -44.53 15.61 45.94
CA ARG A 383 -44.92 16.46 47.07
C ARG A 383 -45.06 17.90 46.58
N PRO A 384 -46.26 18.51 46.57
CA PRO A 384 -46.41 19.94 46.28
C PRO A 384 -45.79 20.79 47.41
N PRO A 385 -45.01 21.86 47.13
CA PRO A 385 -44.53 22.35 45.84
C PRO A 385 -43.10 21.84 45.57
N GLY A 386 -42.95 20.79 44.76
CA GLY A 386 -41.66 20.19 44.44
C GLY A 386 -41.75 19.29 43.21
N GLU A 387 -40.62 19.06 42.56
CA GLU A 387 -40.52 18.14 41.42
C GLU A 387 -40.82 16.69 41.85
N PRO A 388 -41.46 15.89 40.99
CA PRO A 388 -41.72 14.49 41.27
C PRO A 388 -40.38 13.73 41.42
N MET A 389 -40.23 12.99 42.51
CA MET A 389 -39.09 12.13 42.77
C MET A 389 -39.43 10.67 42.44
N ARG A 390 -38.41 9.89 42.08
CA ARG A 390 -38.50 8.44 41.88
C ARG A 390 -37.98 7.73 43.10
N LEU A 391 -38.82 6.96 43.76
CA LEU A 391 -38.49 6.19 44.95
C LEU A 391 -38.31 4.70 44.62
N SER A 392 -37.27 4.11 45.21
CA SER A 392 -37.17 2.67 45.39
C SER A 392 -37.64 2.32 46.80
N ILE A 393 -38.60 1.41 46.89
CA ILE A 393 -39.27 1.00 48.13
C ILE A 393 -38.93 -0.46 48.39
N GLU A 394 -38.32 -0.73 49.52
CA GLU A 394 -37.98 -2.07 49.97
C GLU A 394 -38.78 -2.42 51.22
N ILE A 395 -39.50 -3.53 51.17
CA ILE A 395 -40.38 -4.00 52.24
C ILE A 395 -39.86 -5.35 52.72
N SER A 396 -39.50 -5.43 53.99
CA SER A 396 -38.90 -6.62 54.60
C SER A 396 -39.46 -6.88 56.00
N LEU A 397 -39.33 -8.11 56.50
CA LEU A 397 -39.69 -8.45 57.87
C LEU A 397 -38.49 -8.28 58.81
N LEU A 398 -38.75 -7.70 59.98
CA LEU A 398 -37.84 -7.66 61.11
C LEU A 398 -38.11 -8.86 62.01
N TYR A 399 -37.06 -9.63 62.28
CA TYR A 399 -37.11 -10.82 63.12
C TYR A 399 -36.57 -10.54 64.52
N GLY A 400 -37.25 -11.07 65.52
CA GLY A 400 -36.83 -11.04 66.91
C GLY A 400 -35.68 -12.01 67.17
N ARG A 401 -35.11 -11.98 68.37
CA ARG A 401 -34.07 -12.93 68.79
C ARG A 401 -34.56 -14.39 68.85
N ASP A 402 -35.88 -14.57 68.90
CA ASP A 402 -36.59 -15.84 68.85
C ASP A 402 -36.84 -16.35 67.42
N GLY A 403 -36.38 -15.60 66.40
CA GLY A 403 -36.55 -15.95 64.99
C GLY A 403 -37.97 -15.72 64.46
N LYS A 404 -38.87 -15.13 65.26
CA LYS A 404 -40.23 -14.79 64.80
C LYS A 404 -40.26 -13.36 64.24
N PRO A 405 -40.99 -13.11 63.14
CA PRO A 405 -41.18 -11.75 62.65
C PRO A 405 -41.99 -10.95 63.67
N PHE A 406 -41.54 -9.76 64.04
CA PHE A 406 -42.22 -8.89 65.01
C PHE A 406 -42.69 -7.56 64.40
N ALA A 407 -42.10 -7.14 63.28
CA ALA A 407 -42.50 -5.95 62.56
C ALA A 407 -42.13 -6.05 61.08
N THR A 408 -42.76 -5.23 60.25
CA THR A 408 -42.41 -4.99 58.85
C THR A 408 -41.64 -3.68 58.77
N LEU A 409 -40.49 -3.66 58.08
CA LEU A 409 -39.71 -2.46 57.77
C LEU A 409 -39.94 -2.06 56.31
N LEU A 410 -40.25 -0.78 56.09
CA LEU A 410 -40.34 -0.15 54.79
C LEU A 410 -39.20 0.86 54.66
N GLY A 411 -38.32 0.67 53.67
CA GLY A 411 -37.26 1.61 53.31
C GLY A 411 -37.60 2.32 52.01
N PHE A 412 -37.46 3.64 51.98
CA PHE A 412 -37.70 4.48 50.81
C PHE A 412 -36.41 5.23 50.47
N THR A 413 -35.89 5.01 49.26
CA THR A 413 -34.67 5.64 48.78
C THR A 413 -34.96 6.45 47.52
N ASP A 414 -34.50 7.70 47.47
CA ASP A 414 -34.58 8.53 46.27
C ASP A 414 -33.57 8.03 45.23
N THR A 415 -34.08 7.54 44.11
CA THR A 415 -33.32 6.99 42.98
C THR A 415 -33.45 7.84 41.72
N SER A 416 -33.93 9.09 41.83
CA SER A 416 -34.19 9.97 40.67
C SER A 416 -32.96 10.15 39.78
N ARG A 417 -31.80 10.47 40.39
CA ARG A 417 -30.54 10.62 39.66
C ARG A 417 -30.07 9.31 39.00
N HIS A 418 -30.27 8.18 39.68
CA HIS A 418 -29.87 6.88 39.14
C HIS A 418 -30.71 6.53 37.90
N PHE A 419 -32.03 6.75 37.98
CA PHE A 419 -32.94 6.50 36.87
C PHE A 419 -32.62 7.37 35.64
N GLN A 420 -32.31 8.66 35.86
CA GLN A 420 -31.95 9.57 34.76
C GLN A 420 -30.66 9.14 34.05
N VAL A 421 -29.62 8.79 34.82
CA VAL A 421 -28.36 8.29 34.25
C VAL A 421 -28.59 6.98 33.49
N GLN A 422 -29.47 6.11 33.98
CA GLN A 422 -29.81 4.87 33.30
C GLN A 422 -30.50 5.13 31.95
N GLN A 423 -31.46 6.07 31.88
CA GLN A 423 -32.09 6.44 30.62
C GLN A 423 -31.10 7.10 29.64
N GLU A 424 -30.22 7.98 30.12
CA GLU A 424 -29.18 8.57 29.28
C GLU A 424 -28.22 7.52 28.73
N LEU A 425 -27.90 6.49 29.53
CA LEU A 425 -27.08 5.36 29.09
C LEU A 425 -27.79 4.52 28.03
N GLU A 426 -29.06 4.16 28.24
CA GLU A 426 -29.86 3.38 27.28
C GLU A 426 -29.96 4.14 25.94
N ALA A 427 -30.25 5.45 25.97
CA ALA A 427 -30.29 6.28 24.77
C ALA A 427 -28.91 6.39 24.07
N ALA A 428 -27.82 6.51 24.84
CA ALA A 428 -26.47 6.53 24.28
C ALA A 428 -26.08 5.18 23.66
N GLN A 429 -26.56 4.07 24.22
CA GLN A 429 -26.35 2.73 23.68
C GLN A 429 -27.08 2.54 22.35
N GLU A 430 -28.36 2.92 22.27
CA GLU A 430 -29.13 2.86 21.01
C GLU A 430 -28.47 3.73 19.91
N SER A 431 -28.06 4.95 20.26
CA SER A 431 -27.35 5.83 19.31
C SER A 431 -26.02 5.24 18.85
N LEU A 432 -25.29 4.55 19.73
CA LEU A 432 -24.04 3.89 19.38
C LEU A 432 -24.27 2.70 18.45
N GLU A 433 -25.28 1.88 18.71
CA GLU A 433 -25.65 0.75 17.83
C GLU A 433 -25.99 1.26 16.42
N THR A 434 -26.80 2.32 16.31
CA THR A 434 -27.11 2.93 15.00
C THR A 434 -25.84 3.42 14.29
N THR A 435 -24.93 4.09 15.02
CA THR A 435 -23.68 4.60 14.43
C THR A 435 -22.76 3.45 13.98
N ILE A 436 -22.76 2.32 14.69
CA ILE A 436 -22.00 1.13 14.31
C ILE A 436 -22.56 0.53 13.02
N GLU A 437 -23.89 0.42 12.89
CA GLU A 437 -24.54 -0.08 11.67
C GLU A 437 -24.23 0.82 10.47
N GLU A 438 -24.30 2.15 10.63
CA GLU A 438 -23.93 3.11 9.57
C GLU A 438 -22.46 3.00 9.17
N LEU A 439 -21.55 2.85 10.15
CA LEU A 439 -20.13 2.65 9.88
C LEU A 439 -19.85 1.31 9.18
N GLN A 440 -20.54 0.24 9.56
CA GLN A 440 -20.40 -1.06 8.90
C GLN A 440 -20.87 -0.97 7.44
N SER A 441 -22.03 -0.36 7.18
CA SER A 441 -22.53 -0.12 5.82
C SER A 441 -21.55 0.73 5.00
N SER A 442 -21.01 1.81 5.57
CA SER A 442 -20.03 2.64 4.87
C SER A 442 -18.73 1.89 4.59
N ASN A 443 -18.29 1.03 5.50
CA ASN A 443 -17.10 0.21 5.29
C ASN A 443 -17.32 -0.85 4.20
N GLU A 444 -18.51 -1.47 4.14
CA GLU A 444 -18.87 -2.38 3.04
C GLU A 444 -18.86 -1.67 1.68
N GLU A 445 -19.43 -0.46 1.58
CA GLU A 445 -19.37 0.34 0.35
C GLU A 445 -17.94 0.70 -0.05
N LEU A 446 -17.08 1.04 0.91
CA LEU A 446 -15.67 1.32 0.67
C LEU A 446 -14.90 0.07 0.20
N GLU A 447 -15.18 -1.10 0.78
CA GLU A 447 -14.58 -2.36 0.33
C GLU A 447 -14.95 -2.66 -1.12
N VAL A 448 -16.23 -2.51 -1.49
CA VAL A 448 -16.68 -2.69 -2.88
C VAL A 448 -16.01 -1.69 -3.83
N ALA A 449 -15.93 -0.42 -3.45
CA ALA A 449 -15.26 0.60 -4.27
C ALA A 449 -13.76 0.29 -4.46
N ASN A 450 -13.11 -0.21 -3.41
CA ASN A 450 -11.70 -0.57 -3.46
C ASN A 450 -11.45 -1.81 -4.33
N GLU A 451 -12.33 -2.81 -4.28
CA GLU A 451 -12.29 -3.96 -5.18
C GLU A 451 -12.44 -3.55 -6.65
N GLU A 452 -13.37 -2.63 -6.95
CA GLU A 452 -13.56 -2.12 -8.32
C GLU A 452 -12.34 -1.32 -8.81
N LEU A 453 -11.74 -0.48 -7.97
CA LEU A 453 -10.49 0.22 -8.30
C LEU A 453 -9.35 -0.77 -8.56
N ARG A 454 -9.25 -1.83 -7.76
CA ARG A 454 -8.24 -2.86 -7.96
C ARG A 454 -8.44 -3.60 -9.27
N ARG A 455 -9.68 -3.93 -9.62
CA ARG A 455 -10.05 -4.55 -10.91
C ARG A 455 -9.66 -3.66 -12.08
N GLN A 456 -9.97 -2.37 -12.03
CA GLN A 456 -9.56 -1.41 -13.07
C GLN A 456 -8.04 -1.29 -13.19
N GLY A 457 -7.32 -1.33 -12.05
CA GLY A 457 -5.86 -1.35 -12.04
C GLY A 457 -5.27 -2.61 -12.69
N GLU A 458 -5.84 -3.78 -12.39
CA GLU A 458 -5.45 -5.06 -13.00
C GLU A 458 -5.70 -5.07 -14.51
N GLU A 459 -6.87 -4.62 -14.97
CA GLU A 459 -7.21 -4.50 -16.40
C GLU A 459 -6.27 -3.53 -17.14
N SER A 460 -5.99 -2.36 -16.56
CA SER A 460 -5.05 -1.39 -17.12
C SER A 460 -3.62 -1.98 -17.22
N GLY A 461 -3.20 -2.71 -16.18
CA GLY A 461 -1.92 -3.40 -16.16
C GLY A 461 -1.81 -4.53 -17.20
N GLU A 462 -2.89 -5.26 -17.45
CA GLU A 462 -2.96 -6.27 -18.51
C GLU A 462 -2.90 -5.64 -19.90
N PHE A 463 -3.68 -4.59 -20.15
CA PHE A 463 -3.67 -3.85 -21.42
C PHE A 463 -2.28 -3.27 -21.73
N ARG A 464 -1.59 -2.73 -20.71
CA ARG A 464 -0.22 -2.23 -20.83
C ARG A 464 0.75 -3.35 -21.23
N ARG A 465 0.71 -4.50 -20.54
CA ARG A 465 1.56 -5.67 -20.86
C ARG A 465 1.28 -6.22 -22.26
N TYR A 466 0.02 -6.24 -22.67
CA TYR A 466 -0.37 -6.65 -24.01
C TYR A 466 0.21 -5.71 -25.08
N SER A 467 0.06 -4.40 -24.88
CA SER A 467 0.62 -3.37 -25.77
C SER A 467 2.15 -3.44 -25.87
N GLU A 468 2.85 -3.60 -24.75
CA GLU A 468 4.30 -3.79 -24.72
C GLU A 468 4.72 -5.08 -25.44
N SER A 469 3.93 -6.16 -25.31
CA SER A 469 4.22 -7.43 -25.98
C SER A 469 4.09 -7.32 -27.50
N ILE A 470 3.09 -6.58 -27.99
CA ILE A 470 2.94 -6.26 -29.42
C ILE A 470 4.15 -5.47 -29.91
N LEU A 471 4.54 -4.40 -29.21
CA LEU A 471 5.69 -3.58 -29.62
C LEU A 471 7.02 -4.36 -29.57
N ARG A 472 7.13 -5.36 -28.70
CA ARG A 472 8.31 -6.23 -28.58
C ARG A 472 8.40 -7.29 -29.67
N SER A 473 7.29 -7.72 -30.26
CA SER A 473 7.27 -8.72 -31.34
C SER A 473 7.39 -8.13 -32.73
N MET A 474 7.30 -6.80 -32.87
CA MET A 474 7.50 -6.12 -34.15
C MET A 474 8.99 -6.05 -34.52
N ASP A 475 9.33 -6.50 -35.73
CA ASP A 475 10.68 -6.42 -36.31
C ASP A 475 11.01 -5.04 -36.89
N VAL A 476 10.37 -3.99 -36.37
CA VAL A 476 10.47 -2.61 -36.85
C VAL A 476 10.76 -1.69 -35.67
N GLY A 477 11.61 -0.68 -35.86
CA GLY A 477 11.88 0.35 -34.86
C GLY A 477 10.69 1.27 -34.69
N ILE A 478 10.13 1.33 -33.49
CA ILE A 478 9.06 2.27 -33.15
C ILE A 478 9.57 3.18 -32.05
N ILE A 479 9.63 4.46 -32.37
CA ILE A 479 10.01 5.52 -31.44
C ILE A 479 8.86 6.52 -31.38
N VAL A 480 8.39 6.82 -30.18
CA VAL A 480 7.34 7.83 -29.97
C VAL A 480 7.97 9.04 -29.32
N LEU A 481 7.79 10.20 -29.95
CA LEU A 481 8.24 11.49 -29.44
C LEU A 481 7.06 12.34 -28.99
N ASP A 482 7.26 13.19 -28.00
CA ASP A 482 6.30 14.23 -27.65
C ASP A 482 6.43 15.49 -28.53
N GLN A 483 5.61 16.50 -28.26
CA GLN A 483 5.61 17.80 -28.93
C GLN A 483 6.94 18.57 -28.85
N ASN A 484 7.81 18.23 -27.89
CA ASN A 484 9.14 18.83 -27.72
C ASN A 484 10.24 17.92 -28.31
N LEU A 485 9.87 16.91 -29.11
CA LEU A 485 10.78 15.92 -29.69
C LEU A 485 11.56 15.10 -28.65
N ARG A 486 11.03 14.96 -27.43
CA ARG A 486 11.60 14.08 -26.41
C ARG A 486 11.07 12.66 -26.54
N VAL A 487 11.93 11.68 -26.30
CA VAL A 487 11.57 10.26 -26.45
C VAL A 487 10.64 9.83 -25.33
N ARG A 488 9.42 9.40 -25.70
CA ARG A 488 8.41 8.83 -24.79
C ARG A 488 8.34 7.31 -24.87
N SER A 489 8.69 6.74 -26.02
CA SER A 489 8.76 5.30 -26.20
C SER A 489 9.94 4.93 -27.08
N TRP A 490 10.62 3.87 -26.70
CA TRP A 490 11.77 3.30 -27.38
C TRP A 490 11.65 1.79 -27.34
N ASN A 491 11.29 1.17 -28.47
CA ASN A 491 11.03 -0.26 -28.50
C ASN A 491 12.33 -1.09 -28.57
N ARG A 492 12.21 -2.40 -28.30
CA ARG A 492 13.33 -3.36 -28.23
C ARG A 492 14.17 -3.39 -29.52
N TRP A 493 13.55 -3.14 -30.67
CA TRP A 493 14.28 -3.02 -31.92
C TRP A 493 15.29 -1.87 -31.88
N GLY A 494 14.89 -0.70 -31.38
CA GLY A 494 15.77 0.47 -31.18
C GLY A 494 16.93 0.15 -30.25
N GLU A 495 16.68 -0.55 -29.15
CA GLU A 495 17.74 -0.98 -28.21
C GLU A 495 18.76 -1.89 -28.89
N ASN A 496 18.29 -2.86 -29.67
CA ASN A 496 19.15 -3.81 -30.35
C ASN A 496 19.95 -3.18 -31.50
N MET A 497 19.34 -2.22 -32.21
CA MET A 497 19.95 -1.55 -33.35
C MET A 497 20.99 -0.53 -32.92
N TRP A 498 20.64 0.33 -31.95
CA TRP A 498 21.46 1.49 -31.56
C TRP A 498 22.26 1.28 -30.28
N GLY A 499 21.89 0.31 -29.44
CA GLY A 499 22.65 -0.06 -28.25
C GLY A 499 22.30 0.73 -26.98
N LEU A 500 21.31 1.62 -27.04
CA LEU A 500 20.79 2.38 -25.88
C LEU A 500 19.50 1.74 -25.36
N ARG A 501 19.39 1.59 -24.04
CA ARG A 501 18.18 1.06 -23.39
C ARG A 501 17.08 2.10 -23.35
N ALA A 502 15.82 1.68 -23.31
CA ALA A 502 14.67 2.59 -23.21
C ALA A 502 14.78 3.56 -22.02
N GLU A 503 15.25 3.07 -20.86
CA GLU A 503 15.44 3.87 -19.64
C GLU A 503 16.52 4.96 -19.77
N GLU A 504 17.49 4.79 -20.68
CA GLU A 504 18.61 5.73 -20.87
C GLU A 504 18.25 6.87 -21.83
N VAL A 505 17.27 6.64 -22.70
CA VAL A 505 16.84 7.62 -23.71
C VAL A 505 15.50 8.25 -23.39
N GLN A 506 14.74 7.69 -22.44
CA GLN A 506 13.44 8.21 -22.07
C GLN A 506 13.58 9.65 -21.55
N ASP A 507 12.70 10.51 -22.05
CA ASP A 507 12.67 11.95 -21.81
C ASP A 507 13.89 12.73 -22.32
N GLU A 508 14.88 12.08 -22.94
CA GLU A 508 15.98 12.75 -23.64
C GLU A 508 15.51 13.32 -24.99
N GLU A 509 16.21 14.37 -25.46
CA GLU A 509 15.91 15.00 -26.75
C GLU A 509 16.41 14.11 -27.90
N PHE A 510 15.49 13.69 -28.80
CA PHE A 510 15.80 12.72 -29.85
C PHE A 510 16.92 13.16 -30.80
N LEU A 511 17.02 14.46 -31.06
CA LEU A 511 18.01 15.03 -31.97
C LEU A 511 19.43 15.07 -31.38
N ASP A 512 19.56 14.96 -30.06
CA ASP A 512 20.83 14.99 -29.33
C ASP A 512 21.37 13.58 -29.04
N LEU A 513 20.61 12.53 -29.38
CA LEU A 513 21.04 11.15 -29.20
C LEU A 513 22.24 10.83 -30.09
N ASP A 514 23.33 10.38 -29.47
CA ASP A 514 24.52 9.87 -30.15
C ASP A 514 24.28 8.42 -30.61
N ILE A 515 23.47 8.28 -31.67
CA ILE A 515 23.16 7.01 -32.32
C ILE A 515 23.61 7.05 -33.77
N GLY A 516 23.93 5.89 -34.34
CA GLY A 516 24.42 5.82 -35.72
C GLY A 516 23.39 6.16 -36.81
N LEU A 517 22.15 6.53 -36.44
CA LEU A 517 21.16 7.11 -37.34
C LEU A 517 21.41 8.62 -37.46
N PRO A 518 21.48 9.21 -38.68
CA PRO A 518 21.69 10.65 -38.85
C PRO A 518 20.42 11.46 -38.52
N VAL A 519 20.04 11.51 -37.24
CA VAL A 519 18.79 12.11 -36.72
C VAL A 519 18.62 13.58 -37.09
N HIS A 520 19.71 14.34 -37.21
CA HIS A 520 19.68 15.75 -37.63
C HIS A 520 19.05 15.96 -39.01
N ARG A 521 19.09 14.95 -39.91
CA ARG A 521 18.46 15.04 -41.23
C ARG A 521 16.94 14.98 -41.16
N LEU A 522 16.37 14.46 -40.06
CA LEU A 522 14.94 14.33 -39.84
C LEU A 522 14.31 15.57 -39.20
N ARG A 523 15.09 16.56 -38.73
CA ARG A 523 14.59 17.74 -38.00
C ARG A 523 13.44 18.43 -38.73
N LEU A 524 13.64 18.81 -39.99
CA LEU A 524 12.63 19.51 -40.79
C LEU A 524 11.37 18.67 -41.00
N ASP A 525 11.51 17.36 -41.14
CA ASP A 525 10.37 16.47 -41.39
C ASP A 525 9.59 16.21 -40.09
N LEU A 526 10.27 16.11 -38.94
CA LEU A 526 9.66 16.04 -37.61
C LEU A 526 8.84 17.30 -37.30
N GLU A 527 9.42 18.48 -37.53
CA GLU A 527 8.72 19.76 -37.38
C GLU A 527 7.49 19.84 -38.28
N ARG A 528 7.59 19.43 -39.55
CA ARG A 528 6.44 19.41 -40.47
C ARG A 528 5.32 18.48 -40.00
N VAL A 529 5.64 17.31 -39.45
CA VAL A 529 4.63 16.37 -38.93
C VAL A 529 3.93 16.91 -37.69
N LEU A 530 4.64 17.62 -36.81
CA LEU A 530 3.99 18.28 -35.66
C LEU A 530 2.98 19.36 -36.10
N HIS A 531 3.24 20.02 -37.23
CA HIS A 531 2.37 21.06 -37.79
C HIS A 531 1.36 20.55 -38.84
N SER A 532 1.33 19.24 -39.13
CA SER A 532 0.52 18.64 -40.20
C SER A 532 -0.17 17.36 -39.73
N GLU A 533 -1.44 17.17 -40.09
CA GLU A 533 -2.17 15.93 -39.79
C GLU A 533 -1.81 14.76 -40.74
N ALA A 534 -0.89 14.96 -41.69
CA ALA A 534 -0.55 13.96 -42.69
C ALA A 534 0.82 13.30 -42.44
N PRO A 535 0.93 11.96 -42.58
CA PRO A 535 2.21 11.26 -42.53
C PRO A 535 3.12 11.71 -43.68
N GLN A 536 4.43 11.81 -43.41
CA GLN A 536 5.41 12.18 -44.43
C GLN A 536 5.79 10.98 -45.30
N THR A 537 6.27 11.29 -46.51
CA THR A 537 6.87 10.27 -47.38
C THR A 537 8.08 9.61 -46.68
N PRO A 538 8.29 8.29 -46.83
CA PRO A 538 9.40 7.63 -46.18
C PRO A 538 10.75 8.18 -46.62
N VAL A 539 11.63 8.45 -45.65
CA VAL A 539 12.98 8.96 -45.88
C VAL A 539 13.98 7.80 -45.80
N MET A 540 14.84 7.69 -46.81
CA MET A 540 15.92 6.69 -46.83
C MET A 540 17.18 7.28 -46.21
N LEU A 541 17.68 6.65 -45.15
CA LEU A 541 18.88 7.08 -44.43
C LEU A 541 19.90 5.95 -44.37
N ASN A 542 21.17 6.29 -44.65
CA ASN A 542 22.28 5.39 -44.34
C ASN A 542 22.70 5.63 -42.89
N ALA A 543 22.66 4.56 -42.10
CA ALA A 543 22.95 4.53 -40.69
C ALA A 543 24.04 3.50 -40.38
N VAL A 544 24.53 3.53 -39.15
CA VAL A 544 25.49 2.55 -38.63
C VAL A 544 24.90 1.91 -37.38
N ASP A 545 24.80 0.58 -37.35
CA ASP A 545 24.30 -0.11 -36.16
C ASP A 545 25.34 -0.09 -35.01
N ARG A 546 24.93 -0.54 -33.81
CA ARG A 546 25.81 -0.63 -32.63
C ARG A 546 27.07 -1.49 -32.83
N ARG A 547 27.13 -2.31 -33.88
CA ARG A 547 28.28 -3.17 -34.23
C ARG A 547 29.16 -2.56 -35.32
N GLY A 548 28.86 -1.33 -35.76
CA GLY A 548 29.59 -0.65 -36.82
C GLY A 548 29.20 -1.09 -38.23
N ARG A 549 28.11 -1.86 -38.41
CA ARG A 549 27.65 -2.29 -39.74
C ARG A 549 26.86 -1.16 -40.40
N ALA A 550 27.13 -0.90 -41.68
CA ALA A 550 26.34 0.02 -42.48
C ALA A 550 24.96 -0.58 -42.78
N VAL A 551 23.91 0.14 -42.40
CA VAL A 551 22.50 -0.23 -42.53
C VAL A 551 21.78 0.86 -43.31
N THR A 552 20.88 0.47 -44.21
CA THR A 552 19.99 1.40 -44.90
C THR A 552 18.61 1.34 -44.26
N CYS A 553 18.24 2.42 -43.57
CA CYS A 553 16.97 2.54 -42.86
C CYS A 553 15.94 3.30 -43.70
N ARG A 554 14.72 2.76 -43.78
CA ARG A 554 13.54 3.47 -44.27
C ARG A 554 12.79 4.02 -43.05
N VAL A 555 12.70 5.34 -42.93
CA VAL A 555 12.06 6.02 -41.81
C VAL A 555 10.75 6.66 -42.25
N ARG A 556 9.64 6.31 -41.58
CA ARG A 556 8.32 6.92 -41.79
C ARG A 556 7.91 7.68 -40.54
N LEU A 557 7.47 8.92 -40.73
CA LEU A 557 7.04 9.82 -39.66
C LEU A 557 5.52 10.01 -39.73
N SER A 558 4.81 9.79 -38.63
CA SER A 558 3.35 9.93 -38.54
C SER A 558 2.97 10.74 -37.28
N PRO A 559 1.93 11.59 -37.32
CA PRO A 559 1.52 12.35 -36.15
C PRO A 559 0.85 11.46 -35.10
N LEU A 560 1.10 11.73 -33.81
CA LEU A 560 0.41 11.09 -32.69
C LEU A 560 -0.81 11.93 -32.29
N LEU A 561 -2.02 11.42 -32.58
CA LEU A 561 -3.30 12.10 -32.35
C LEU A 561 -4.03 11.46 -31.16
N TYR A 562 -4.44 12.27 -30.18
CA TYR A 562 -5.28 11.81 -29.04
C TYR A 562 -6.76 12.17 -29.27
N GLU A 563 -7.01 13.34 -29.87
CA GLU A 563 -8.29 13.81 -30.37
C GLU A 563 -8.08 14.50 -31.73
N ALA A 564 -9.13 14.58 -32.54
CA ALA A 564 -9.06 14.74 -33.99
C ALA A 564 -8.44 16.03 -34.57
N ARG A 565 -7.75 16.89 -33.80
CA ARG A 565 -7.24 18.19 -34.29
C ARG A 565 -5.88 18.68 -33.75
N GLU A 566 -5.17 17.93 -32.90
CA GLU A 566 -3.85 18.38 -32.43
C GLU A 566 -2.86 17.22 -32.27
N ALA A 567 -1.74 17.30 -32.97
CA ALA A 567 -0.65 16.34 -32.85
C ALA A 567 0.14 16.64 -31.57
N ARG A 568 0.03 15.75 -30.57
CA ARG A 568 0.79 15.87 -29.31
C ARG A 568 2.19 15.26 -29.39
N GLY A 569 2.58 14.76 -30.56
CA GLY A 569 3.84 14.08 -30.76
C GLY A 569 3.99 13.47 -32.14
N VAL A 570 5.08 12.74 -32.35
CA VAL A 570 5.41 12.08 -33.60
C VAL A 570 5.77 10.61 -33.35
N VAL A 571 5.22 9.71 -34.16
CA VAL A 571 5.60 8.31 -34.22
C VAL A 571 6.57 8.11 -35.38
N LEU A 572 7.76 7.59 -35.07
CA LEU A 572 8.78 7.19 -36.03
C LEU A 572 8.75 5.68 -36.17
N ILE A 573 8.60 5.23 -37.42
CA ILE A 573 8.67 3.82 -37.79
C ILE A 573 9.93 3.64 -38.65
N ILE A 574 10.84 2.77 -38.22
CA ILE A 574 12.16 2.57 -38.81
C ILE A 574 12.31 1.11 -39.24
N GLU A 575 12.44 0.87 -40.54
CA GLU A 575 12.67 -0.46 -41.12
C GLU A 575 14.12 -0.58 -41.61
N ASP A 576 14.78 -1.70 -41.33
CA ASP A 576 16.03 -2.07 -42.00
C ASP A 576 15.71 -2.69 -43.36
N VAL A 577 16.07 -1.99 -44.42
CA VAL A 577 15.83 -2.42 -45.80
C VAL A 577 17.14 -2.68 -46.55
N THR A 578 18.23 -2.93 -45.80
CA THR A 578 19.57 -3.11 -46.37
C THR A 578 19.62 -4.27 -47.35
N GLU A 579 19.08 -5.43 -46.98
CA GLU A 579 19.07 -6.62 -47.82
C GLU A 579 18.16 -6.44 -49.04
N GLN A 580 16.95 -5.91 -48.84
CA GLN A 580 16.03 -5.59 -49.93
C GLN A 580 16.68 -4.65 -50.96
N THR A 581 17.28 -3.55 -50.50
CA THR A 581 17.93 -2.57 -51.37
C THR A 581 19.11 -3.20 -52.13
N ARG A 582 19.89 -4.09 -51.49
CA ARG A 582 20.99 -4.80 -52.14
C ARG A 582 20.49 -5.77 -53.21
N THR A 583 19.45 -6.53 -52.91
CA THR A 583 18.85 -7.48 -53.86
C THR A 583 18.25 -6.75 -55.07
N GLU A 584 17.53 -5.65 -54.85
CA GLU A 584 16.99 -4.81 -55.93
C GLU A 584 18.12 -4.21 -56.79
N ALA A 585 19.18 -3.70 -56.16
CA ALA A 585 20.34 -3.17 -56.89
C ALA A 585 21.07 -4.26 -57.69
N PHE A 586 21.19 -5.47 -57.15
CA PHE A 586 21.81 -6.61 -57.83
C PHE A 586 20.95 -7.13 -58.99
N ALA A 587 19.64 -7.25 -58.81
CA ALA A 587 18.70 -7.59 -59.87
C ALA A 587 18.74 -6.54 -61.00
N GLY A 588 18.74 -5.24 -60.65
CA GLY A 588 18.91 -4.17 -61.62
C GLY A 588 20.27 -4.19 -62.34
N TYR A 589 21.34 -4.61 -61.65
CA TYR A 589 22.66 -4.82 -62.26
C TYR A 589 22.64 -5.96 -63.29
N LEU A 590 22.07 -7.13 -62.95
CA LEU A 590 21.91 -8.26 -63.88
C LEU A 590 21.02 -7.88 -65.08
N GLY A 591 19.91 -7.17 -64.83
CA GLY A 591 19.02 -6.68 -65.89
C GLY A 591 19.73 -5.78 -66.90
N ARG A 592 20.62 -4.89 -66.45
CA ARG A 592 21.46 -4.07 -67.35
C ARG A 592 22.44 -4.90 -68.16
N ILE A 593 23.14 -5.86 -67.54
CA ILE A 593 24.10 -6.73 -68.26
C ILE A 593 23.41 -7.54 -69.36
N ILE A 594 22.28 -8.19 -69.04
CA ILE A 594 21.53 -8.98 -70.02
C ILE A 594 20.97 -8.07 -71.12
N GLY A 595 20.46 -6.89 -70.73
CA GLY A 595 19.91 -5.89 -71.65
C GLY A 595 20.93 -5.38 -72.67
N GLU A 596 22.19 -5.15 -72.26
CA GLU A 596 23.26 -4.61 -73.13
C GLU A 596 24.09 -5.68 -73.87
N SER A 597 23.84 -6.97 -73.60
CA SER A 597 24.55 -8.08 -74.27
C SER A 597 24.32 -8.11 -75.79
N LEU A 598 25.36 -8.50 -76.54
CA LEU A 598 25.33 -8.66 -78.01
C LEU A 598 24.64 -9.96 -78.48
N ASN A 599 24.55 -10.97 -77.61
CA ASN A 599 23.81 -12.20 -77.90
C ASN A 599 22.31 -11.93 -77.87
N GLU A 600 21.54 -12.67 -78.64
CA GLU A 600 20.09 -12.49 -78.71
C GLU A 600 19.43 -13.32 -77.60
N VAL A 601 18.81 -12.67 -76.63
CA VAL A 601 18.15 -13.33 -75.50
C VAL A 601 16.66 -13.03 -75.53
N TYR A 602 15.86 -14.09 -75.60
CA TYR A 602 14.40 -14.02 -75.65
C TYR A 602 13.80 -14.64 -74.40
N PHE A 603 12.83 -13.96 -73.81
CA PHE A 603 11.97 -14.51 -72.76
C PHE A 603 10.60 -14.73 -73.39
N LEU A 604 10.11 -15.96 -73.37
CA LEU A 604 8.93 -16.41 -74.10
C LEU A 604 7.90 -17.00 -73.13
N ASP A 605 6.62 -16.85 -73.48
CA ASP A 605 5.53 -17.54 -72.80
C ASP A 605 5.55 -19.03 -73.18
N PRO A 606 5.61 -19.98 -72.22
CA PRO A 606 5.72 -21.41 -72.51
C PRO A 606 4.49 -22.02 -73.22
N SER A 607 3.33 -21.37 -73.16
CA SER A 607 2.08 -21.87 -73.73
C SER A 607 1.83 -21.37 -75.16
N SER A 608 2.19 -20.12 -75.42
CA SER A 608 1.93 -19.43 -76.69
C SER A 608 3.19 -19.18 -77.52
N PHE A 609 4.38 -19.32 -76.93
CA PHE A 609 5.69 -19.00 -77.51
C PHE A 609 5.84 -17.56 -78.00
N HIS A 610 4.99 -16.65 -77.52
CA HIS A 610 5.10 -15.23 -77.79
C HIS A 610 6.21 -14.60 -76.95
N PHE A 611 6.83 -13.55 -77.49
CA PHE A 611 7.85 -12.79 -76.77
C PHE A 611 7.23 -12.05 -75.58
N LEU A 612 7.79 -12.25 -74.39
CA LEU A 612 7.49 -11.48 -73.18
C LEU A 612 8.47 -10.31 -73.02
N LEU A 613 9.75 -10.60 -73.23
CA LEU A 613 10.88 -9.67 -73.12
C LEU A 613 11.98 -10.10 -74.09
N VAL A 614 12.73 -9.13 -74.60
CA VAL A 614 13.96 -9.38 -75.37
C VAL A 614 15.02 -8.37 -74.93
N ASN A 615 16.30 -8.73 -75.09
CA ASN A 615 17.38 -7.79 -74.85
C ASN A 615 17.63 -6.86 -76.06
N ARG A 616 18.50 -5.86 -75.91
CA ARG A 616 18.77 -4.88 -76.98
C ARG A 616 19.45 -5.52 -78.20
N GLY A 617 20.28 -6.55 -78.00
CA GLY A 617 20.91 -7.32 -79.07
C GLY A 617 19.87 -7.93 -80.00
N ALA A 618 18.84 -8.56 -79.43
CA ALA A 618 17.69 -9.11 -80.14
C ALA A 618 16.90 -8.07 -80.94
N GLU A 619 16.51 -6.94 -80.34
CA GLU A 619 15.77 -5.89 -81.07
C GLU A 619 16.56 -5.36 -82.27
N THR A 620 17.88 -5.22 -82.10
CA THR A 620 18.77 -4.69 -83.15
C THR A 620 18.93 -5.68 -84.31
N LYS A 621 19.14 -6.97 -84.01
CA LYS A 621 19.39 -8.01 -85.03
C LYS A 621 18.12 -8.49 -85.73
N LEU A 622 17.01 -8.60 -85.00
CA LEU A 622 15.71 -8.91 -85.58
C LEU A 622 15.09 -7.71 -86.31
N GLY A 623 15.48 -6.48 -85.96
CA GLY A 623 14.99 -5.25 -86.57
C GLY A 623 13.55 -4.89 -86.17
N TYR A 624 13.06 -5.42 -85.05
CA TYR A 624 11.73 -5.14 -84.50
C TYR A 624 11.87 -4.59 -83.08
N LYS A 625 11.00 -3.66 -82.71
CA LYS A 625 10.85 -3.23 -81.32
C LYS A 625 10.08 -4.27 -80.51
N LEU A 626 10.32 -4.34 -79.20
CA LEU A 626 9.64 -5.25 -78.28
C LEU A 626 8.11 -5.23 -78.41
N GLU A 627 7.49 -4.06 -78.62
CA GLU A 627 6.04 -3.94 -78.78
C GLU A 627 5.49 -4.73 -79.96
N HIS A 628 6.26 -4.80 -81.06
CA HIS A 628 5.89 -5.60 -82.22
C HIS A 628 6.25 -7.08 -82.01
N LEU A 629 7.41 -7.36 -81.41
CA LEU A 629 7.82 -8.74 -81.09
C LEU A 629 6.82 -9.44 -80.17
N LYS A 630 6.21 -8.74 -79.21
CA LYS A 630 5.15 -9.28 -78.33
C LYS A 630 3.93 -9.84 -79.08
N GLN A 631 3.73 -9.44 -80.34
CA GLN A 631 2.61 -9.87 -81.18
C GLN A 631 2.96 -11.08 -82.06
N LEU A 632 4.22 -11.51 -82.05
CA LEU A 632 4.74 -12.61 -82.85
C LEU A 632 5.06 -13.79 -81.93
N ALA A 633 4.90 -15.01 -82.44
CA ALA A 633 5.49 -16.18 -81.83
C ALA A 633 6.91 -16.38 -82.37
N VAL A 634 7.82 -16.92 -81.56
CA VAL A 634 9.24 -17.07 -81.95
C VAL A 634 9.45 -17.86 -83.25
N HIS A 635 8.57 -18.82 -83.54
CA HIS A 635 8.63 -19.64 -84.75
C HIS A 635 8.20 -18.89 -86.02
N ASP A 636 7.47 -17.77 -85.91
CA ASP A 636 7.14 -16.92 -87.07
C ASP A 636 8.40 -16.29 -87.68
N LEU A 637 9.48 -16.21 -86.91
CA LEU A 637 10.79 -15.71 -87.33
C LEU A 637 11.73 -16.84 -87.79
N MET A 638 11.26 -18.10 -87.83
CA MET A 638 12.05 -19.29 -88.19
C MET A 638 11.43 -20.00 -89.41
N PRO A 639 11.80 -19.63 -90.66
CA PRO A 639 11.17 -20.17 -91.86
C PRO A 639 11.22 -21.70 -92.00
N GLU A 640 12.23 -22.34 -91.40
CA GLU A 640 12.47 -23.79 -91.49
C GLU A 640 11.80 -24.59 -90.36
N VAL A 641 11.25 -23.91 -89.35
CA VAL A 641 10.68 -24.53 -88.15
C VAL A 641 9.24 -24.03 -87.93
N PRO A 642 8.25 -24.63 -88.59
CA PRO A 642 6.84 -24.26 -88.39
C PRO A 642 6.36 -24.58 -86.97
N ALA A 643 5.24 -23.96 -86.57
CA ALA A 643 4.68 -24.02 -85.21
C ALA A 643 4.59 -25.44 -84.61
N GLU A 644 4.11 -26.43 -85.39
CA GLU A 644 3.98 -27.82 -84.93
C GLU A 644 5.35 -28.47 -84.67
N ARG A 645 6.32 -28.20 -85.54
CA ARG A 645 7.70 -28.68 -85.40
C ARG A 645 8.37 -28.05 -84.18
N PHE A 646 8.18 -26.74 -83.97
CA PHE A 646 8.70 -26.05 -82.79
C PHE A 646 8.12 -26.62 -81.49
N ARG A 647 6.79 -26.85 -81.43
CA ARG A 647 6.15 -27.49 -80.27
C ARG A 647 6.73 -28.87 -79.98
N ALA A 648 6.96 -29.68 -81.01
CA ALA A 648 7.55 -31.01 -80.84
C ALA A 648 9.00 -30.95 -80.30
N LEU A 649 9.79 -29.96 -80.75
CA LEU A 649 11.16 -29.74 -80.25
C LEU A 649 11.18 -29.32 -78.78
N VAL A 650 10.22 -28.49 -78.36
CA VAL A 650 10.16 -27.92 -77.01
C VAL A 650 9.38 -28.81 -76.02
N ALA A 651 8.58 -29.77 -76.49
CA ALA A 651 7.79 -30.67 -75.64
C ALA A 651 8.62 -31.40 -74.55
N PRO A 652 9.80 -31.99 -74.84
CA PRO A 652 10.64 -32.63 -73.81
C PRO A 652 11.17 -31.64 -72.75
N LEU A 653 11.26 -30.36 -73.09
CA LEU A 653 11.71 -29.31 -72.18
C LEU A 653 10.56 -28.86 -71.25
N LEU A 654 9.33 -28.83 -71.76
CA LEU A 654 8.13 -28.49 -70.97
C LEU A 654 7.67 -29.63 -70.06
N SER A 655 7.87 -30.89 -70.45
CA SER A 655 7.60 -32.06 -69.61
C SER A 655 8.65 -32.28 -68.50
N GLY A 656 9.82 -31.63 -68.63
CA GLY A 656 10.96 -31.81 -67.72
C GLY A 656 11.84 -33.02 -68.05
N ASP A 657 11.66 -33.65 -69.22
CA ASP A 657 12.48 -34.78 -69.68
C ASP A 657 13.90 -34.35 -70.08
N LYS A 658 14.09 -33.08 -70.45
CA LYS A 658 15.39 -32.46 -70.75
C LYS A 658 15.52 -31.11 -70.04
N GLU A 659 16.74 -30.78 -69.62
CA GLU A 659 17.07 -29.49 -69.01
C GLU A 659 17.27 -28.37 -70.05
N GLU A 660 17.72 -28.71 -71.26
CA GLU A 660 17.86 -27.79 -72.38
C GLU A 660 17.59 -28.46 -73.74
N VAL A 661 17.21 -27.65 -74.72
CA VAL A 661 17.05 -28.06 -76.13
C VAL A 661 17.84 -27.11 -77.01
N VAL A 662 18.81 -27.66 -77.75
CA VAL A 662 19.63 -26.93 -78.72
C VAL A 662 19.32 -27.42 -80.13
N PHE A 663 19.08 -26.52 -81.06
CA PHE A 663 18.93 -26.84 -82.48
C PHE A 663 19.40 -25.69 -83.37
N GLU A 664 19.82 -26.03 -84.58
CA GLU A 664 20.17 -25.05 -85.63
C GLU A 664 18.96 -24.79 -86.52
N THR A 665 18.76 -23.53 -86.91
CA THR A 665 17.71 -23.09 -87.84
C THR A 665 18.16 -21.83 -88.54
N VAL A 666 17.42 -21.43 -89.57
CA VAL A 666 17.51 -20.08 -90.13
C VAL A 666 16.55 -19.15 -89.39
N MET A 667 16.99 -17.93 -89.08
CA MET A 667 16.18 -16.85 -88.52
C MET A 667 16.07 -15.69 -89.50
N GLN A 668 14.89 -15.08 -89.59
CA GLN A 668 14.61 -13.99 -90.51
C GLN A 668 14.02 -12.79 -89.76
N GLY A 669 14.74 -11.66 -89.83
CA GLY A 669 14.31 -10.38 -89.26
C GLY A 669 13.64 -9.46 -90.29
N SER A 670 13.22 -8.28 -89.86
CA SER A 670 12.55 -7.29 -90.72
C SER A 670 13.49 -6.65 -91.76
N GLN A 671 14.76 -6.45 -91.40
CA GLN A 671 15.77 -5.78 -92.22
C GLN A 671 16.93 -6.70 -92.64
N ARG A 672 17.06 -7.86 -91.99
CA ARG A 672 18.14 -8.82 -92.22
C ARG A 672 17.59 -10.06 -92.93
N GLY A 673 18.25 -10.46 -94.01
CA GLY A 673 17.92 -11.69 -94.74
C GLY A 673 18.06 -12.94 -93.86
N PRO A 674 17.55 -14.10 -94.35
CA PRO A 674 17.68 -15.38 -93.64
C PRO A 674 19.16 -15.65 -93.32
N HIS A 675 19.47 -15.89 -92.04
CA HIS A 675 20.81 -16.23 -91.58
C HIS A 675 20.77 -17.43 -90.62
N PRO A 676 21.81 -18.28 -90.63
CA PRO A 676 21.87 -19.45 -89.76
C PRO A 676 22.10 -19.04 -88.31
N VAL A 677 21.34 -19.64 -87.41
CA VAL A 677 21.44 -19.44 -85.97
C VAL A 677 21.39 -20.77 -85.22
N GLU A 678 22.09 -20.84 -84.10
CA GLU A 678 21.94 -21.89 -83.10
C GLU A 678 21.05 -21.34 -81.97
N VAL A 679 19.97 -22.04 -81.69
CA VAL A 679 18.98 -21.67 -80.66
C VAL A 679 19.12 -22.64 -79.49
N CYS A 680 19.43 -22.12 -78.32
CA CYS A 680 19.41 -22.85 -77.06
C CYS A 680 18.20 -22.42 -76.22
N LEU A 681 17.34 -23.36 -75.86
CA LEU A 681 16.12 -23.13 -75.06
C LEU A 681 16.21 -23.83 -73.71
N GLN A 682 15.80 -23.10 -72.67
CA GLN A 682 15.67 -23.60 -71.30
C GLN A 682 14.32 -23.18 -70.71
N HIS A 683 13.66 -24.08 -69.98
CA HIS A 683 12.35 -23.83 -69.36
C HIS A 683 12.48 -23.68 -67.85
N PHE A 684 12.02 -22.54 -67.34
CA PHE A 684 12.01 -22.20 -65.92
C PHE A 684 10.58 -22.36 -65.38
N GLY A 685 10.16 -23.62 -65.22
CA GLY A 685 8.81 -23.97 -64.74
C GLY A 685 8.55 -23.70 -63.26
N GLY A 686 9.59 -23.43 -62.47
CA GLY A 686 9.49 -23.05 -61.06
C GLY A 686 9.16 -21.56 -60.83
N GLU A 687 9.28 -20.73 -61.87
CA GLU A 687 8.93 -19.31 -61.81
C GLU A 687 7.42 -19.09 -61.95
N GLN A 688 6.90 -18.00 -61.38
CA GLN A 688 5.49 -17.62 -61.50
C GLN A 688 5.35 -16.19 -62.06
N PRO A 689 4.94 -16.02 -63.33
CA PRO A 689 4.57 -17.06 -64.31
C PRO A 689 5.78 -17.86 -64.83
N PRO A 690 5.59 -19.10 -65.34
CA PRO A 690 6.67 -19.89 -65.91
C PRO A 690 7.20 -19.22 -67.19
N ILE A 691 8.51 -19.32 -67.43
CA ILE A 691 9.17 -18.63 -68.55
C ILE A 691 10.02 -19.62 -69.34
N LEU A 692 10.02 -19.47 -70.67
CA LEU A 692 10.92 -20.16 -71.58
C LEU A 692 11.98 -19.15 -72.06
N VAL A 693 13.26 -19.42 -71.78
CA VAL A 693 14.37 -18.54 -72.19
C VAL A 693 15.06 -19.13 -73.41
N ALA A 694 15.23 -18.32 -74.45
CA ALA A 694 16.00 -18.67 -75.64
C ALA A 694 17.25 -17.80 -75.74
N ILE A 695 18.41 -18.42 -75.95
CA ILE A 695 19.64 -17.73 -76.32
C ILE A 695 19.97 -18.12 -77.75
N VAL A 696 20.05 -17.11 -78.63
CA VAL A 696 20.28 -17.29 -80.06
C VAL A 696 21.64 -16.73 -80.44
N HIS A 697 22.44 -17.61 -81.06
CA HIS A 697 23.78 -17.29 -81.54
C HIS A 697 23.80 -17.35 -83.06
N ASP A 698 24.32 -16.29 -83.69
CA ASP A 698 24.53 -16.24 -85.12
C ASP A 698 25.75 -17.10 -85.49
N THR A 699 25.54 -18.12 -86.34
CA THR A 699 26.58 -19.07 -86.73
C THR A 699 27.14 -18.81 -88.13
N THR A 700 26.82 -17.67 -88.74
CA THR A 700 27.24 -17.31 -90.11
C THR A 700 28.76 -17.47 -90.31
N GLU A 701 29.59 -16.90 -89.43
CA GLU A 701 31.06 -17.02 -89.53
C GLU A 701 31.56 -18.46 -89.31
N ARG A 702 30.92 -19.21 -88.41
CA ARG A 702 31.30 -20.60 -88.09
C ARG A 702 31.00 -21.54 -89.26
N GLN A 703 29.89 -21.34 -89.95
CA GLN A 703 29.54 -22.14 -91.14
C GLN A 703 30.46 -21.82 -92.34
N HIS A 704 30.89 -20.55 -92.50
CA HIS A 704 31.89 -20.19 -93.53
C HIS A 704 33.26 -20.84 -93.28
N LEU A 705 33.73 -20.87 -92.03
CA LEU A 705 35.00 -21.53 -91.67
C LEU A 705 34.93 -23.07 -91.78
N GLY A 706 33.76 -23.68 -91.53
CA GLY A 706 33.53 -25.11 -91.72
C GLY A 706 33.50 -25.53 -93.19
N ALA A 707 32.96 -24.68 -94.07
CA ALA A 707 32.94 -24.92 -95.52
C ALA A 707 34.35 -24.81 -96.15
N GLU A 708 35.17 -23.84 -95.74
CA GLU A 708 36.56 -23.72 -96.21
C GLU A 708 37.50 -24.82 -95.69
N GLY A 709 37.18 -25.43 -94.53
CA GLY A 709 37.90 -26.59 -94.01
C GLY A 709 37.58 -27.91 -94.70
N GLY A 710 36.35 -28.05 -95.24
CA GLY A 710 35.90 -29.24 -95.98
C GLY A 710 36.48 -29.35 -97.39
N GLU A 711 36.68 -28.23 -98.09
CA GLU A 711 37.24 -28.22 -99.47
C GLU A 711 38.75 -28.53 -99.55
N LYS A 712 39.47 -28.57 -98.41
CA LYS A 712 40.88 -29.02 -98.38
C LYS A 712 41.06 -30.53 -98.17
N ALA A 713 40.00 -31.30 -97.95
CA ALA A 713 40.08 -32.73 -97.69
C ALA A 713 39.69 -33.63 -98.88
N GLU A 714 39.24 -33.07 -100.01
CA GLU A 714 38.83 -33.84 -101.22
C GLU A 714 39.66 -33.54 -102.49
N VAL A 715 40.93 -33.15 -102.33
CA VAL A 715 41.92 -33.24 -103.42
C VAL A 715 43.14 -34.02 -102.92
N GLU A 716 42.99 -35.35 -102.90
CA GLU A 716 44.06 -36.33 -103.13
C GLU A 716 43.58 -37.37 -104.15
#